data_AF-A0AAD4D0I9-F1
#
_entry.id   AF-A0AAD4D0I9-F1
#
_cell.length_a   1.000
_cell.length_b   1.000
_cell.length_c   1.000
_cell.angle_alpha   90.00
_cell.angle_beta   90.00
_cell.angle_gamma   90.00
#
_symmetry.space_group_name_H-M   'P 1'
#
loop_
_entity.id
_entity.type
_entity.pdbx_description
1 polymer ?
#
loop_
_entity_poly.entity_id
_entity_poly.type
_entity_poly.pdbx_seq_one_letter_code
_entity_poly.pdbx_strand_id
1 'polypeptide(L)'
;MPDCTCKDGTAACGSTFPPECTFDKDTLYTCSASGTDPAPGDKCGFGCIVNATAADECAKDPCACKEAGRVCADALPAECKDIITTGAVYLCDAAGSSPKIQKLCIPGTTCISHAEGAECGGTNCNCTGNAIVCSSQFNDSCNLEKNTVYRCSDSSMPIKDKTCESGTECVAHASGAFCGPSDCKCTEDGTSCGADFPLSCKLNATSLYKCTMGSAPVLDKDCQPGRCSENAPAMGGASAVFKALATDTCVDACTCATANDLVCGSTFPDSCNLDKGALYKCTAAGAAPSDPVTCDKGPCIAQPGLDACGGEVGPPPDCYCKDDKPICFSSLPEICLPLLPADTPKETVLECSGQGAKPTVKEVCTVDQTCSQPADGPAFCKDLCACDATNTTNKCSSEFDPICKLPEGVYKCGADGKPEMVEVCTAPDTCRTHTDGPKCTPEECICQADGKKCGVTFDPKCGLVANTLYTCTSNELPKVEKDCNPGVCSSNNPPDAPPATNATAPAGDDFCIDQCACKVANEDLCSSTFDAACNLKNNTLMHCDTINAAPTEKETCTLECTVKDSNDECKFDPCACRKNGDTCGSSFPPMCNFEANSLYTCTGNKTVPAKKEACDSLSICTQVAGGSDYCGVSNDCECVGQGPTCSDQFPPGCNYTANSLVLCPNHTAITPCPEG
;
A
#
# COMPACT_ATOMS: atom_id res chain seq x y z
N MET A 1 -6.77 50.10 -2.13
CA MET A 1 -7.65 48.95 -1.86
C MET A 1 -6.84 47.71 -2.18
N PRO A 2 -6.92 46.64 -1.36
CA PRO A 2 -6.29 45.36 -1.70
C PRO A 2 -6.82 44.89 -3.05
N ASP A 3 -5.92 44.38 -3.90
CA ASP A 3 -6.30 43.81 -5.19
C ASP A 3 -6.82 42.39 -4.97
N CYS A 4 -8.14 42.24 -5.04
CA CYS A 4 -8.84 40.98 -4.85
C CYS A 4 -9.20 40.31 -6.19
N THR A 5 -8.57 40.74 -7.29
CA THR A 5 -8.83 40.21 -8.62
C THR A 5 -7.85 39.09 -8.98
N CYS A 6 -8.26 38.24 -9.90
CA CYS A 6 -7.43 37.17 -10.44
C CYS A 6 -6.18 37.74 -11.14
N LYS A 7 -5.00 37.17 -10.85
CA LYS A 7 -3.75 37.60 -11.50
C LYS A 7 -3.64 37.09 -12.94
N ASP A 8 -4.13 35.89 -13.18
CA ASP A 8 -4.15 35.21 -14.48
C ASP A 8 -5.48 34.44 -14.66
N GLY A 9 -5.71 33.90 -15.86
CA GLY A 9 -6.92 33.14 -16.20
C GLY A 9 -6.87 31.68 -15.70
N THR A 10 -6.13 31.41 -14.63
CA THR A 10 -5.97 30.06 -14.05
C THR A 10 -6.58 30.00 -12.66
N ALA A 11 -7.03 28.81 -12.25
CA ALA A 11 -7.62 28.64 -10.93
C ALA A 11 -6.62 28.99 -9.82
N ALA A 12 -7.12 29.59 -8.73
CA ALA A 12 -6.32 30.11 -7.63
C ALA A 12 -6.94 29.75 -6.28
N CYS A 13 -6.12 29.35 -5.31
CA CYS A 13 -6.57 29.11 -3.95
C CYS A 13 -6.99 30.43 -3.30
N GLY A 14 -8.02 30.40 -2.46
CA GLY A 14 -8.42 31.57 -1.65
C GLY A 14 -7.26 32.16 -0.82
N SER A 15 -6.29 31.32 -0.43
CA SER A 15 -5.07 31.71 0.28
C SER A 15 -4.08 32.56 -0.53
N THR A 16 -4.16 32.55 -1.86
CA THR A 16 -3.29 33.36 -2.73
C THR A 16 -3.72 34.82 -2.81
N PHE A 17 -4.96 35.10 -2.44
CA PHE A 17 -5.49 36.46 -2.37
C PHE A 17 -5.07 37.11 -1.05
N PRO A 18 -4.91 38.45 -1.03
CA PRO A 18 -4.64 39.17 0.20
C PRO A 18 -5.68 38.85 1.30
N PRO A 19 -5.27 38.69 2.57
CA PRO A 19 -6.18 38.35 3.68
C PRO A 19 -7.38 39.31 3.81
N GLU A 20 -7.23 40.56 3.37
CA GLU A 20 -8.27 41.58 3.36
C GLU A 20 -9.42 41.27 2.40
N CYS A 21 -9.24 40.34 1.45
CA CYS A 21 -10.26 39.91 0.50
C CYS A 21 -11.27 38.90 1.10
N THR A 22 -10.99 38.33 2.28
CA THR A 22 -11.88 37.42 3.03
C THR A 22 -12.34 36.16 2.27
N PHE A 23 -11.58 35.74 1.24
CA PHE A 23 -11.84 34.48 0.55
C PHE A 23 -11.55 33.28 1.45
N ASP A 24 -12.33 32.21 1.28
CA ASP A 24 -12.12 30.97 2.01
C ASP A 24 -10.82 30.33 1.49
N LYS A 25 -9.81 30.26 2.36
CA LYS A 25 -8.47 29.77 2.03
C LYS A 25 -8.44 28.36 1.42
N ASP A 26 -9.46 27.55 1.73
CA ASP A 26 -9.57 26.15 1.30
C ASP A 26 -10.53 26.00 0.09
N THR A 27 -10.92 27.10 -0.55
CA THR A 27 -11.70 27.08 -1.79
C THR A 27 -10.82 27.36 -2.99
N LEU A 28 -10.96 26.54 -4.04
CA LEU A 28 -10.35 26.77 -5.34
C LEU A 28 -11.24 27.71 -6.14
N TYR A 29 -10.78 28.93 -6.39
CA TYR A 29 -11.52 29.94 -7.15
C TYR A 29 -11.18 29.83 -8.64
N THR A 30 -12.20 29.97 -9.48
CA THR A 30 -12.07 30.00 -10.94
C THR A 30 -11.86 31.44 -11.41
N CYS A 31 -10.86 31.64 -12.26
CA CYS A 31 -10.49 32.92 -12.83
C CYS A 31 -10.66 32.91 -14.34
N SER A 32 -11.52 33.79 -14.85
CA SER A 32 -11.82 33.84 -16.30
C SER A 32 -10.76 34.60 -17.10
N ALA A 33 -10.17 35.64 -16.51
CA ALA A 33 -9.05 36.41 -17.04
C ALA A 33 -8.35 37.21 -15.92
N SER A 34 -7.17 37.73 -16.22
CA SER A 34 -6.48 38.69 -15.35
C SER A 34 -7.34 39.93 -15.09
N GLY A 35 -7.41 40.38 -13.84
CA GLY A 35 -8.20 41.53 -13.40
C GLY A 35 -9.69 41.24 -13.21
N THR A 36 -10.14 39.99 -13.32
CA THR A 36 -11.55 39.61 -13.07
C THR A 36 -11.77 39.20 -11.62
N ASP A 37 -13.02 39.37 -11.14
CA ASP A 37 -13.39 38.90 -9.81
C ASP A 37 -13.38 37.36 -9.78
N PRO A 38 -12.70 36.73 -8.80
CA PRO A 38 -12.67 35.28 -8.68
C PRO A 38 -14.05 34.72 -8.34
N ALA A 39 -14.48 33.69 -9.08
CA ALA A 39 -15.73 32.97 -8.81
C ALA A 39 -15.43 31.72 -7.98
N PRO A 40 -16.10 31.50 -6.83
CA PRO A 40 -15.86 30.32 -6.00
C PRO A 40 -16.14 29.03 -6.77
N GLY A 41 -15.15 28.14 -6.82
CA GLY A 41 -15.25 26.81 -7.40
C GLY A 41 -15.36 25.76 -6.31
N ASP A 42 -14.57 24.68 -6.42
CA ASP A 42 -14.63 23.56 -5.49
C ASP A 42 -13.98 23.89 -4.14
N LYS A 43 -14.63 23.48 -3.05
CA LYS A 43 -14.06 23.54 -1.71
C LYS A 43 -13.16 22.32 -1.49
N CYS A 44 -11.87 22.56 -1.30
CA CYS A 44 -10.87 21.53 -1.13
C CYS A 44 -10.94 20.91 0.27
N GLY A 45 -11.25 19.61 0.34
CA GLY A 45 -11.39 18.89 1.61
C GLY A 45 -10.09 18.80 2.44
N PHE A 46 -8.93 18.84 1.78
CA PHE A 46 -7.61 18.69 2.41
C PHE A 46 -6.71 19.93 2.22
N GLY A 47 -7.33 21.09 1.98
CA GLY A 47 -6.65 22.33 1.67
C GLY A 47 -6.33 22.48 0.19
N CYS A 48 -5.93 23.67 -0.19
CA CYS A 48 -5.65 24.05 -1.57
C CYS A 48 -4.13 24.23 -1.77
N ILE A 49 -3.58 23.64 -2.82
CA ILE A 49 -2.15 23.67 -3.15
C ILE A 49 -1.88 24.84 -4.09
N VAL A 50 -1.02 25.74 -3.64
CA VAL A 50 -0.57 26.89 -4.45
C VAL A 50 0.58 26.45 -5.35
N ASN A 51 0.37 26.49 -6.66
CA ASN A 51 1.37 26.13 -7.67
C ASN A 51 2.04 27.38 -8.22
N ALA A 52 3.38 27.41 -8.23
CA ALA A 52 4.13 28.60 -8.68
C ALA A 52 4.04 28.86 -10.20
N THR A 53 3.77 27.82 -11.00
CA THR A 53 3.83 27.88 -12.48
C THR A 53 2.63 27.23 -13.17
N ALA A 54 1.66 26.72 -12.40
CA ALA A 54 0.48 26.03 -12.91
C ALA A 54 -0.76 26.54 -12.17
N ALA A 55 -1.95 26.16 -12.62
CA ALA A 55 -3.17 26.44 -11.87
C ALA A 55 -3.08 25.78 -10.49
N ASP A 56 -3.59 26.48 -9.48
CA ASP A 56 -3.75 25.90 -8.17
C ASP A 56 -4.74 24.73 -8.26
N GLU A 57 -4.57 23.75 -7.37
CA GLU A 57 -5.43 22.58 -7.34
C GLU A 57 -5.78 22.20 -5.90
N CYS A 58 -6.89 21.48 -5.72
CA CYS A 58 -7.19 20.93 -4.40
C CYS A 58 -6.16 19.85 -4.05
N ALA A 59 -5.65 19.90 -2.82
CA ALA A 59 -4.82 18.83 -2.31
C ALA A 59 -5.59 17.52 -2.41
N LYS A 60 -4.96 16.53 -3.03
CA LYS A 60 -5.49 15.17 -3.01
C LYS A 60 -5.48 14.68 -1.58
N ASP A 61 -6.48 13.88 -1.23
CA ASP A 61 -6.51 13.22 0.07
C ASP A 61 -5.19 12.46 0.26
N PRO A 62 -4.33 12.82 1.23
CA PRO A 62 -3.10 12.09 1.51
C PRO A 62 -3.40 10.63 1.89
N CYS A 63 -4.66 10.33 2.22
CA CYS A 63 -5.18 9.02 2.55
C CYS A 63 -5.92 8.32 1.45
N ALA A 64 -5.91 8.87 0.24
CA ALA A 64 -6.49 8.23 -0.93
C ALA A 64 -6.04 6.76 -1.03
N CYS A 65 -7.02 5.87 -1.05
CA CYS A 65 -6.78 4.44 -1.15
C CYS A 65 -6.07 4.09 -2.46
N LYS A 66 -5.09 3.19 -2.40
CA LYS A 66 -4.41 2.72 -3.62
C LYS A 66 -5.32 1.82 -4.46
N GLU A 67 -6.15 1.03 -3.81
CA GLU A 67 -7.04 0.04 -4.44
C GLU A 67 -8.39 0.02 -3.73
N ALA A 68 -9.41 -0.50 -4.42
CA ALA A 68 -10.72 -0.74 -3.80
C ALA A 68 -10.65 -1.96 -2.88
N GLY A 69 -11.34 -1.92 -1.74
CA GLY A 69 -11.39 -3.04 -0.81
C GLY A 69 -11.28 -2.62 0.65
N ARG A 70 -11.12 -3.62 1.52
CA ARG A 70 -10.95 -3.40 2.96
C ARG A 70 -9.48 -3.38 3.32
N VAL A 71 -9.03 -2.36 4.03
CA VAL A 71 -7.63 -2.20 4.42
C VAL A 71 -7.51 -1.88 5.91
N CYS A 72 -6.42 -2.32 6.53
CA CYS A 72 -6.08 -1.89 7.87
C CYS A 72 -5.47 -0.49 7.85
N ALA A 73 -5.59 0.23 8.98
CA ALA A 73 -4.94 1.53 9.16
C ALA A 73 -3.46 1.52 8.75
N ASP A 74 -2.74 0.43 9.08
CA ASP A 74 -1.30 0.30 8.77
C ASP A 74 -0.99 0.10 7.27
N ALA A 75 -2.00 -0.28 6.47
CA ALA A 75 -1.87 -0.42 5.02
C ALA A 75 -2.17 0.90 4.27
N LEU A 76 -2.72 1.91 4.96
CA LEU A 76 -2.88 3.25 4.41
C LEU A 76 -1.53 4.00 4.42
N PRO A 77 -1.35 5.04 3.57
CA PRO A 77 -0.12 5.82 3.53
C PRO A 77 0.32 6.31 4.91
N ALA A 78 1.64 6.34 5.19
CA ALA A 78 2.16 6.74 6.50
C ALA A 78 1.75 8.17 6.92
N GLU A 79 1.52 9.03 5.93
CA GLU A 79 1.02 10.41 6.08
C GLU A 79 -0.40 10.47 6.70
N CYS A 80 -1.11 9.35 6.73
CA CYS A 80 -2.46 9.25 7.29
C CYS A 80 -2.53 8.91 8.75
N LYS A 81 -1.42 8.52 9.37
CA LYS A 81 -1.42 7.98 10.74
C LYS A 81 -2.01 8.93 11.77
N ASP A 82 -1.98 10.24 11.51
CA ASP A 82 -2.55 11.26 12.39
C ASP A 82 -4.04 11.52 12.16
N ILE A 83 -4.60 11.03 11.05
CA ILE A 83 -6.00 11.26 10.64
C ILE A 83 -6.85 9.99 10.82
N ILE A 84 -6.21 8.81 10.77
CA ILE A 84 -6.86 7.51 10.88
C ILE A 84 -6.79 6.95 12.31
N THR A 85 -7.84 6.26 12.72
CA THR A 85 -7.88 5.51 13.97
C THR A 85 -7.12 4.20 13.82
N THR A 86 -6.03 4.04 14.58
CA THR A 86 -5.29 2.78 14.67
C THR A 86 -6.19 1.67 15.17
N GLY A 87 -6.03 0.44 14.64
CA GLY A 87 -6.89 -0.69 15.00
C GLY A 87 -8.31 -0.60 14.41
N ALA A 88 -8.51 0.12 13.31
CA ALA A 88 -9.75 0.11 12.55
C ALA A 88 -9.57 -0.55 11.17
N VAL A 89 -10.67 -1.11 10.66
CA VAL A 89 -10.85 -1.58 9.29
C VAL A 89 -11.48 -0.45 8.49
N TYR A 90 -10.84 -0.09 7.39
CA TYR A 90 -11.29 0.93 6.45
C TYR A 90 -11.84 0.30 5.18
N LEU A 91 -12.91 0.87 4.63
CA LEU A 91 -13.43 0.55 3.31
C LEU A 91 -13.00 1.64 2.32
N CYS A 92 -12.34 1.18 1.25
CA CYS A 92 -11.97 1.96 0.09
C CYS A 92 -12.94 1.62 -1.05
N ASP A 93 -13.79 2.58 -1.44
CA ASP A 93 -14.80 2.35 -2.48
C ASP A 93 -14.14 2.18 -3.87
N ALA A 94 -13.06 2.91 -4.12
CA ALA A 94 -12.25 2.86 -5.33
C ALA A 94 -10.80 3.31 -5.06
N ALA A 95 -9.89 3.02 -6.00
CA ALA A 95 -8.58 3.67 -6.03
C ALA A 95 -8.76 5.20 -6.12
N GLY A 96 -8.05 5.95 -5.29
CA GLY A 96 -8.16 7.40 -5.18
C GLY A 96 -9.25 7.89 -4.20
N SER A 97 -10.11 7.01 -3.67
CA SER A 97 -11.16 7.39 -2.73
C SER A 97 -10.65 7.57 -1.31
N SER A 98 -11.29 8.45 -0.54
CA SER A 98 -11.03 8.60 0.89
C SER A 98 -11.46 7.34 1.66
N PRO A 99 -10.62 6.80 2.55
CA PRO A 99 -10.93 5.60 3.31
C PRO A 99 -12.01 5.91 4.34
N LYS A 100 -13.09 5.12 4.36
CA LYS A 100 -14.18 5.25 5.34
C LYS A 100 -14.02 4.22 6.43
N ILE A 101 -14.14 4.62 7.70
CA ILE A 101 -14.11 3.64 8.81
C ILE A 101 -15.28 2.68 8.61
N GLN A 102 -14.97 1.42 8.34
CA GLN A 102 -15.97 0.36 8.22
C GLN A 102 -16.20 -0.34 9.55
N LYS A 103 -15.16 -0.48 10.39
CA LYS A 103 -15.29 -1.07 11.73
C LYS A 103 -14.12 -0.67 12.62
N LEU A 104 -14.41 -0.33 13.87
CA LEU A 104 -13.39 -0.25 14.92
C LEU A 104 -13.18 -1.64 15.52
N CYS A 105 -11.92 -2.08 15.64
CA CYS A 105 -11.64 -3.34 16.29
C CYS A 105 -11.84 -3.22 17.79
N ILE A 106 -12.60 -4.15 18.34
CA ILE A 106 -12.87 -4.20 19.77
C ILE A 106 -11.58 -4.47 20.55
N PRO A 107 -11.47 -4.01 21.80
CA PRO A 107 -10.31 -4.30 22.63
C PRO A 107 -10.00 -5.80 22.68
N GLY A 108 -8.72 -6.16 22.52
CA GLY A 108 -8.27 -7.56 22.42
C GLY A 108 -8.24 -8.13 21.01
N THR A 109 -8.70 -7.37 20.00
CA THR A 109 -8.52 -7.66 18.57
C THR A 109 -7.74 -6.52 17.91
N THR A 110 -7.05 -6.81 16.81
CA THR A 110 -6.40 -5.82 15.96
C THR A 110 -6.89 -5.98 14.53
N CYS A 111 -6.66 -4.98 13.69
CA CYS A 111 -6.92 -5.14 12.27
C CYS A 111 -5.88 -6.08 11.66
N ILE A 112 -6.34 -7.08 10.92
CA ILE A 112 -5.50 -8.05 10.22
C ILE A 112 -5.88 -8.02 8.74
N SER A 113 -4.87 -7.93 7.86
CA SER A 113 -5.04 -8.00 6.42
C SER A 113 -5.06 -9.45 5.95
N HIS A 114 -6.11 -9.85 5.22
CA HIS A 114 -6.21 -11.15 4.54
C HIS A 114 -6.36 -10.96 3.02
N ALA A 115 -6.29 -12.05 2.26
CA ALA A 115 -6.49 -12.03 0.80
C ALA A 115 -7.88 -11.48 0.39
N GLU A 116 -8.88 -11.63 1.27
CA GLU A 116 -10.26 -11.16 1.06
C GLU A 116 -10.50 -9.73 1.61
N GLY A 117 -9.43 -9.06 2.02
CA GLY A 117 -9.42 -7.74 2.65
C GLY A 117 -9.14 -7.77 4.15
N ALA A 118 -9.16 -6.60 4.76
CA ALA A 118 -8.94 -6.42 6.19
C ALA A 118 -10.18 -6.75 7.05
N GLU A 119 -9.92 -7.30 8.24
CA GLU A 119 -10.92 -7.55 9.27
C GLU A 119 -10.34 -7.40 10.69
N CYS A 120 -11.20 -7.32 11.70
CA CYS A 120 -10.77 -7.30 13.09
C CYS A 120 -10.60 -8.72 13.61
N GLY A 121 -9.40 -9.07 14.08
CA GLY A 121 -9.06 -10.41 14.54
C GLY A 121 -7.91 -10.49 15.53
N GLY A 122 -7.63 -11.70 16.02
CA GLY A 122 -6.47 -11.99 16.88
C GLY A 122 -5.26 -12.45 16.07
N THR A 123 -4.07 -11.89 16.32
CA THR A 123 -2.86 -12.18 15.50
C THR A 123 -2.27 -13.56 15.74
N ASN A 124 -2.41 -14.14 16.94
CA ASN A 124 -1.76 -15.41 17.32
C ASN A 124 -2.75 -16.45 17.84
N CYS A 125 -3.91 -16.60 17.18
CA CYS A 125 -5.00 -17.47 17.67
C CYS A 125 -5.43 -17.13 19.10
N ASN A 126 -5.13 -15.91 19.52
CA ASN A 126 -5.33 -15.42 20.85
C ASN A 126 -6.26 -14.22 20.84
N CYS A 127 -7.06 -14.10 21.88
CA CYS A 127 -7.77 -12.88 22.14
C CYS A 127 -7.88 -12.69 23.65
N THR A 128 -7.67 -11.45 24.10
CA THR A 128 -7.63 -11.08 25.51
C THR A 128 -8.90 -10.34 25.92
N GLY A 129 -9.18 -10.29 27.22
CA GLY A 129 -10.37 -9.64 27.77
C GLY A 129 -11.64 -10.49 27.66
N ASN A 130 -12.80 -9.85 27.81
CA ASN A 130 -14.12 -10.51 27.87
C ASN A 130 -14.91 -10.42 26.55
N ALA A 131 -14.23 -10.09 25.45
CA ALA A 131 -14.85 -9.96 24.15
C ALA A 131 -15.46 -11.29 23.67
N ILE A 132 -16.55 -11.19 22.91
CA ILE A 132 -17.15 -12.32 22.21
C ILE A 132 -16.84 -12.13 20.72
N VAL A 133 -16.24 -13.13 20.08
CA VAL A 133 -15.69 -13.06 18.72
C VAL A 133 -16.10 -14.27 17.89
N CYS A 134 -16.13 -14.12 16.58
CA CYS A 134 -16.39 -15.22 15.66
C CYS A 134 -15.14 -16.01 15.33
N SER A 135 -15.31 -17.31 15.06
CA SER A 135 -14.25 -18.19 14.55
C SER A 135 -13.59 -17.65 13.27
N SER A 136 -14.33 -16.88 12.46
CA SER A 136 -13.83 -16.25 11.23
C SER A 136 -12.85 -15.11 11.50
N GLN A 137 -12.87 -14.51 12.69
CA GLN A 137 -11.94 -13.44 13.09
C GLN A 137 -10.55 -13.97 13.50
N PHE A 138 -10.27 -15.25 13.24
CA PHE A 138 -9.00 -15.88 13.50
C PHE A 138 -8.51 -16.54 12.23
N ASN A 139 -7.19 -16.59 12.07
CA ASN A 139 -6.56 -17.29 10.96
C ASN A 139 -7.02 -18.77 10.93
N ASP A 140 -7.19 -19.31 9.73
CA ASP A 140 -7.51 -20.73 9.50
C ASP A 140 -6.53 -21.68 10.21
N SER A 141 -5.27 -21.25 10.37
CA SER A 141 -4.23 -21.99 11.11
C SER A 141 -4.58 -22.25 12.58
N CYS A 142 -5.52 -21.49 13.16
CA CYS A 142 -5.96 -21.65 14.54
C CYS A 142 -6.85 -22.87 14.77
N ASN A 143 -7.30 -23.55 13.72
CA ASN A 143 -8.14 -24.75 13.79
C ASN A 143 -9.39 -24.58 14.67
N LEU A 144 -9.93 -23.35 14.75
CA LEU A 144 -11.18 -23.09 15.44
C LEU A 144 -12.35 -23.65 14.61
N GLU A 145 -13.36 -24.16 15.31
CA GLU A 145 -14.57 -24.68 14.67
C GLU A 145 -15.25 -23.55 13.92
N LYS A 146 -15.41 -23.70 12.60
CA LYS A 146 -16.05 -22.69 11.76
C LYS A 146 -17.48 -22.45 12.23
N ASN A 147 -18.00 -21.26 11.95
CA ASN A 147 -19.36 -20.86 12.32
C ASN A 147 -19.64 -20.91 13.84
N THR A 148 -18.63 -20.59 14.66
CA THR A 148 -18.72 -20.69 16.12
C THR A 148 -18.36 -19.37 16.77
N VAL A 149 -19.14 -19.01 17.79
CA VAL A 149 -18.89 -17.88 18.69
C VAL A 149 -17.94 -18.34 19.80
N TYR A 150 -16.89 -17.56 20.02
CA TYR A 150 -15.87 -17.77 21.04
C TYR A 150 -15.85 -16.59 22.02
N ARG A 151 -15.51 -16.88 23.27
CA ARG A 151 -15.27 -15.88 24.32
C ARG A 151 -13.77 -15.77 24.56
N CYS A 152 -13.26 -14.55 24.54
CA CYS A 152 -11.89 -14.28 24.91
C CYS A 152 -11.67 -14.57 26.40
N SER A 153 -10.43 -14.95 26.73
CA SER A 153 -10.05 -15.26 28.10
C SER A 153 -8.66 -14.72 28.40
N ASP A 154 -8.38 -14.47 29.67
CA ASP A 154 -7.04 -14.04 30.11
C ASP A 154 -5.96 -15.08 29.78
N SER A 155 -6.34 -16.33 29.51
CA SER A 155 -5.44 -17.43 29.14
C SER A 155 -4.94 -17.36 27.69
N SER A 156 -5.18 -16.25 26.98
CA SER A 156 -4.85 -15.98 25.59
C SER A 156 -5.65 -16.82 24.57
N MET A 157 -5.95 -18.09 24.82
CA MET A 157 -6.78 -18.89 23.90
C MET A 157 -8.29 -18.56 24.03
N PRO A 158 -9.01 -18.42 22.90
CA PRO A 158 -10.45 -18.26 22.89
C PRO A 158 -11.16 -19.55 23.36
N ILE A 159 -12.15 -19.39 24.24
CA ILE A 159 -12.97 -20.50 24.76
C ILE A 159 -14.25 -20.55 23.93
N LYS A 160 -14.59 -21.73 23.38
CA LYS A 160 -15.83 -21.93 22.63
C LYS A 160 -17.06 -21.56 23.48
N ASP A 161 -17.89 -20.64 23.01
CA ASP A 161 -19.14 -20.23 23.67
C ASP A 161 -20.32 -21.02 23.08
N LYS A 162 -20.55 -20.94 21.77
CA LYS A 162 -21.60 -21.70 21.06
C LYS A 162 -21.35 -21.81 19.56
N THR A 163 -21.73 -22.92 18.94
CA THR A 163 -21.77 -23.07 17.47
C THR A 163 -23.12 -22.56 16.95
N CYS A 164 -23.13 -21.85 15.83
CA CYS A 164 -24.36 -21.34 15.23
C CYS A 164 -25.15 -22.45 14.53
N GLU A 165 -26.49 -22.43 14.68
CA GLU A 165 -27.39 -23.43 14.10
C GLU A 165 -27.50 -23.30 12.58
N SER A 166 -27.93 -24.36 11.91
CA SER A 166 -28.13 -24.36 10.45
C SER A 166 -29.09 -23.26 10.01
N GLY A 167 -28.60 -22.33 9.17
CA GLY A 167 -29.36 -21.16 8.72
C GLY A 167 -28.98 -19.86 9.43
N THR A 168 -28.10 -19.93 10.43
CA THR A 168 -27.43 -18.77 11.05
C THR A 168 -25.93 -18.88 10.86
N GLU A 169 -25.28 -17.74 10.70
CA GLU A 169 -23.82 -17.66 10.72
C GLU A 169 -23.33 -16.88 11.95
N CYS A 170 -22.08 -17.12 12.34
CA CYS A 170 -21.42 -16.29 13.31
C CYS A 170 -21.14 -14.93 12.67
N VAL A 171 -21.85 -13.91 13.12
CA VAL A 171 -21.70 -12.53 12.68
C VAL A 171 -20.90 -11.75 13.70
N ALA A 172 -19.81 -11.13 13.26
CA ALA A 172 -19.00 -10.24 14.08
C ALA A 172 -19.61 -8.82 14.08
N HIS A 173 -20.12 -8.40 15.23
CA HIS A 173 -20.69 -7.08 15.52
C HIS A 173 -19.65 -6.13 16.13
N ALA A 174 -20.00 -4.85 16.34
CA ALA A 174 -19.17 -3.89 17.08
C ALA A 174 -19.16 -4.17 18.60
N SER A 175 -20.24 -4.71 19.14
CA SER A 175 -20.40 -5.05 20.56
C SER A 175 -20.09 -6.53 20.90
N GLY A 176 -19.64 -7.32 19.92
CA GLY A 176 -19.26 -8.72 20.12
C GLY A 176 -19.58 -9.60 18.91
N ALA A 177 -19.83 -10.89 19.13
CA ALA A 177 -20.24 -11.82 18.10
C ALA A 177 -21.48 -12.60 18.52
N PHE A 178 -22.36 -12.88 17.57
CA PHE A 178 -23.57 -13.67 17.80
C PHE A 178 -23.91 -14.51 16.59
N CYS A 179 -24.84 -15.45 16.77
CA CYS A 179 -25.37 -16.27 15.68
C CYS A 179 -26.59 -15.56 15.08
N GLY A 180 -26.49 -15.11 13.84
CA GLY A 180 -27.53 -14.35 13.16
C GLY A 180 -27.62 -14.69 11.67
N PRO A 181 -28.69 -14.27 10.98
CA PRO A 181 -28.74 -14.37 9.53
C PRO A 181 -27.70 -13.44 8.88
N SER A 182 -27.11 -13.91 7.78
CA SER A 182 -26.08 -13.20 7.01
C SER A 182 -26.62 -12.17 6.03
N ASP A 183 -27.94 -12.07 5.91
CA ASP A 183 -28.60 -11.53 4.72
C ASP A 183 -28.73 -10.01 4.71
N CYS A 184 -27.98 -9.31 5.58
CA CYS A 184 -27.93 -7.85 5.68
C CYS A 184 -29.32 -7.21 5.78
N LYS A 185 -30.30 -7.92 6.33
CA LYS A 185 -31.65 -7.40 6.53
C LYS A 185 -31.82 -6.96 7.97
N CYS A 186 -32.64 -5.93 8.13
CA CYS A 186 -33.05 -5.49 9.44
C CYS A 186 -33.90 -6.58 10.10
N THR A 187 -33.57 -6.90 11.35
CA THR A 187 -34.33 -7.84 12.17
C THR A 187 -35.54 -7.18 12.83
N GLU A 188 -35.55 -5.85 12.93
CA GLU A 188 -36.61 -5.03 13.54
C GLU A 188 -36.81 -3.74 12.75
N ASP A 189 -37.98 -3.10 12.90
CA ASP A 189 -38.25 -1.75 12.37
C ASP A 189 -37.59 -0.70 13.27
N GLY A 190 -36.93 0.30 12.70
CA GLY A 190 -36.30 1.37 13.50
C GLY A 190 -35.18 2.10 12.79
N THR A 191 -34.23 2.63 13.56
CA THR A 191 -32.93 3.11 13.08
C THR A 191 -31.83 2.32 13.76
N SER A 192 -30.79 1.98 13.01
CA SER A 192 -29.67 1.18 13.46
C SER A 192 -28.37 1.76 12.92
N CYS A 193 -27.29 1.69 13.67
CA CYS A 193 -25.98 2.08 13.19
C CYS A 193 -25.49 1.12 12.10
N GLY A 194 -24.75 1.62 11.11
CA GLY A 194 -24.14 0.75 10.10
C GLY A 194 -23.19 -0.29 10.71
N ALA A 195 -22.64 0.02 11.89
CA ALA A 195 -21.79 -0.86 12.68
C ALA A 195 -22.53 -2.08 13.23
N ASP A 196 -23.87 -2.05 13.26
CA ASP A 196 -24.70 -3.14 13.74
C ASP A 196 -24.86 -4.27 12.71
N PHE A 197 -24.49 -3.99 11.47
CA PHE A 197 -24.61 -4.95 10.39
C PHE A 197 -23.30 -5.72 10.19
N PRO A 198 -23.39 -6.98 9.72
CA PRO A 198 -22.21 -7.72 9.28
C PRO A 198 -21.33 -6.88 8.34
N LEU A 199 -20.00 -7.03 8.45
CA LEU A 199 -19.04 -6.37 7.54
C LEU A 199 -19.30 -6.68 6.05
N SER A 200 -19.87 -7.85 5.76
CA SER A 200 -20.27 -8.26 4.40
C SER A 200 -21.32 -7.34 3.77
N CYS A 201 -22.06 -6.58 4.59
CA CYS A 201 -23.10 -5.65 4.14
C CYS A 201 -22.55 -4.35 3.55
N LYS A 202 -21.25 -4.07 3.71
CA LYS A 202 -20.58 -2.86 3.18
C LYS A 202 -21.25 -1.55 3.58
N LEU A 203 -21.83 -1.51 4.77
CA LEU A 203 -22.41 -0.29 5.34
C LEU A 203 -21.32 0.51 6.04
N ASN A 204 -21.46 1.83 6.05
CA ASN A 204 -20.55 2.73 6.77
C ASN A 204 -20.89 2.65 8.26
N ALA A 205 -19.95 2.19 9.09
CA ALA A 205 -20.18 2.02 10.52
C ALA A 205 -20.60 3.31 11.24
N THR A 206 -20.15 4.46 10.72
CA THR A 206 -20.46 5.76 11.31
C THR A 206 -21.81 6.30 10.88
N SER A 207 -22.49 5.72 9.90
CA SER A 207 -23.78 6.22 9.42
C SER A 207 -24.96 5.54 10.11
N LEU A 208 -26.09 6.26 10.17
CA LEU A 208 -27.38 5.79 10.65
C LEU A 208 -28.22 5.28 9.49
N TYR A 209 -28.84 4.11 9.66
CA TYR A 209 -29.67 3.46 8.65
C TYR A 209 -31.10 3.30 9.16
N LYS A 210 -32.08 3.57 8.29
CA LYS A 210 -33.49 3.28 8.53
C LYS A 210 -33.76 1.82 8.18
N CYS A 211 -34.35 1.13 9.14
CA CYS A 211 -34.64 -0.28 9.08
C CYS A 211 -36.12 -0.56 8.95
N THR A 212 -36.45 -1.47 8.04
CA THR A 212 -37.75 -2.13 7.94
C THR A 212 -37.52 -3.62 8.02
N MET A 213 -38.18 -4.29 8.97
CA MET A 213 -37.98 -5.71 9.27
C MET A 213 -38.06 -6.55 7.99
N GLY A 214 -37.04 -7.38 7.76
CA GLY A 214 -36.92 -8.22 6.57
C GLY A 214 -36.50 -7.51 5.28
N SER A 215 -36.17 -6.22 5.34
CA SER A 215 -35.63 -5.44 4.21
C SER A 215 -34.17 -5.04 4.46
N ALA A 216 -33.45 -4.72 3.39
CA ALA A 216 -32.10 -4.16 3.51
C ALA A 216 -32.17 -2.76 4.16
N PRO A 217 -31.20 -2.41 5.03
CA PRO A 217 -31.13 -1.09 5.64
C PRO A 217 -30.92 -0.01 4.58
N VAL A 218 -31.64 1.11 4.72
CA VAL A 218 -31.53 2.26 3.82
C VAL A 218 -30.82 3.38 4.57
N LEU A 219 -29.78 3.97 3.99
CA LEU A 219 -29.05 5.07 4.61
C LEU A 219 -30.01 6.20 4.96
N ASP A 220 -30.10 6.53 6.26
CA ASP A 220 -30.93 7.62 6.78
C ASP A 220 -30.11 8.90 6.91
N LYS A 221 -28.94 8.80 7.56
CA LYS A 221 -28.05 9.94 7.81
C LYS A 221 -26.60 9.49 7.92
N ASP A 222 -25.68 10.20 7.25
CA ASP A 222 -24.25 10.07 7.53
C ASP A 222 -23.87 10.93 8.74
N CYS A 223 -23.20 10.35 9.74
CA CYS A 223 -22.90 11.05 10.98
C CYS A 223 -21.55 11.79 10.98
N GLN A 224 -20.76 11.68 9.91
CA GLN A 224 -19.44 12.33 9.79
C GLN A 224 -19.50 13.87 10.03
N PRO A 225 -18.54 14.47 10.76
CA PRO A 225 -17.36 13.84 11.37
C PRO A 225 -17.65 13.09 12.67
N GLY A 226 -18.89 13.13 13.16
CA GLY A 226 -19.37 12.36 14.30
C GLY A 226 -19.50 10.87 14.02
N ARG A 227 -20.13 10.16 14.96
CA ARG A 227 -20.36 8.71 14.88
C ARG A 227 -21.80 8.38 15.15
N CYS A 228 -22.24 7.24 14.63
CA CYS A 228 -23.47 6.63 15.08
C CYS A 228 -23.24 6.03 16.47
N SER A 229 -24.07 6.39 17.45
CA SER A 229 -24.01 5.79 18.78
C SER A 229 -25.15 4.81 18.94
N GLU A 230 -24.80 3.55 19.20
CA GLU A 230 -25.72 2.56 19.74
C GLU A 230 -26.26 3.10 21.06
N ASN A 231 -27.59 3.21 21.21
CA ASN A 231 -28.16 3.43 22.53
C ASN A 231 -28.04 2.12 23.32
N ALA A 232 -26.95 1.97 24.09
CA ALA A 232 -26.72 0.78 24.89
C ALA A 232 -27.96 0.48 25.76
N PRO A 233 -28.60 -0.70 25.62
CA PRO A 233 -29.67 -1.08 26.51
C PRO A 233 -29.08 -1.14 27.92
N ALA A 234 -29.72 -0.47 28.87
CA ALA A 234 -29.29 -0.41 30.26
C ALA A 234 -28.97 -1.84 30.75
N MET A 235 -27.67 -2.12 30.98
CA MET A 235 -27.20 -3.46 31.35
C MET A 235 -27.85 -3.87 32.67
N GLY A 236 -28.81 -4.79 32.61
CA GLY A 236 -29.53 -5.31 33.75
C GLY A 236 -30.29 -6.59 33.45
N GLY A 237 -29.59 -7.73 33.43
CA GLY A 237 -30.19 -9.05 33.60
C GLY A 237 -30.21 -9.95 32.36
N ALA A 238 -29.59 -11.12 32.49
CA ALA A 238 -29.60 -12.18 31.50
C ALA A 238 -31.04 -12.60 31.14
N SER A 239 -31.25 -12.80 29.84
CA SER A 239 -32.52 -13.20 29.21
C SER A 239 -33.54 -12.07 29.03
N ALA A 240 -33.36 -11.29 27.96
CA ALA A 240 -34.37 -10.36 27.48
C ALA A 240 -34.60 -10.60 25.98
N VAL A 241 -35.80 -11.11 25.67
CA VAL A 241 -36.46 -10.94 24.38
C VAL A 241 -36.50 -9.44 24.10
N PHE A 242 -35.98 -9.04 22.95
CA PHE A 242 -35.85 -7.67 22.46
C PHE A 242 -37.14 -6.87 22.70
N LYS A 243 -37.04 -5.85 23.55
CA LYS A 243 -38.12 -4.89 23.78
C LYS A 243 -37.59 -3.54 23.31
N ALA A 244 -38.23 -2.99 22.28
CA ALA A 244 -37.89 -1.75 21.59
C ALA A 244 -37.46 -0.65 22.58
N LEU A 245 -36.15 -0.37 22.66
CA LEU A 245 -35.59 0.65 23.52
C LEU A 245 -34.56 1.44 22.71
N ALA A 246 -34.90 2.72 22.51
CA ALA A 246 -34.08 3.84 22.05
C ALA A 246 -33.49 3.75 20.62
N THR A 247 -33.94 4.66 19.75
CA THR A 247 -33.44 4.84 18.37
C THR A 247 -31.99 5.29 18.37
N ASP A 248 -31.11 4.62 17.64
CA ASP A 248 -29.74 5.08 17.43
C ASP A 248 -29.71 6.49 16.84
N THR A 249 -28.70 7.28 17.21
CA THR A 249 -28.56 8.68 16.79
C THR A 249 -27.12 9.00 16.40
N CYS A 250 -26.97 9.98 15.51
CA CYS A 250 -25.66 10.58 15.24
C CYS A 250 -25.25 11.45 16.44
N VAL A 251 -24.14 11.09 17.07
CA VAL A 251 -23.49 11.87 18.12
C VAL A 251 -22.25 12.55 17.57
N ASP A 252 -21.93 13.72 18.11
CA ASP A 252 -20.73 14.47 17.74
C ASP A 252 -19.46 13.69 18.12
N ALA A 253 -18.42 13.76 17.28
CA ALA A 253 -17.18 12.98 17.45
C ALA A 253 -16.49 13.30 18.79
N CYS A 254 -16.69 14.52 19.28
CA CYS A 254 -16.13 15.06 20.50
C CYS A 254 -17.07 14.90 21.70
N THR A 255 -18.01 13.95 21.63
CA THR A 255 -18.87 13.59 22.75
C THR A 255 -18.60 12.18 23.22
N CYS A 256 -18.94 11.91 24.47
CA CYS A 256 -18.76 10.63 25.13
C CYS A 256 -19.66 9.54 24.53
N ALA A 257 -19.14 8.33 24.38
CA ALA A 257 -19.93 7.20 23.87
C ALA A 257 -20.92 6.69 24.93
N THR A 258 -20.52 6.72 26.18
CA THR A 258 -21.20 6.08 27.31
C THR A 258 -21.23 7.04 28.50
N ALA A 259 -22.27 6.90 29.33
CA ALA A 259 -22.40 7.67 30.55
C ALA A 259 -21.56 7.07 31.68
N ASN A 260 -20.98 7.94 32.52
CA ASN A 260 -20.16 7.63 33.70
C ASN A 260 -18.80 6.98 33.43
N ASP A 261 -18.34 6.95 32.18
CA ASP A 261 -17.02 6.44 31.87
C ASP A 261 -15.93 7.50 32.05
N LEU A 262 -14.75 7.02 32.44
CA LEU A 262 -13.50 7.75 32.36
C LEU A 262 -12.83 7.32 31.06
N VAL A 263 -12.46 8.29 30.23
CA VAL A 263 -11.94 8.07 28.88
C VAL A 263 -10.69 8.90 28.65
N CYS A 264 -9.69 8.36 27.98
CA CYS A 264 -8.49 9.11 27.63
C CYS A 264 -8.80 10.14 26.55
N GLY A 265 -8.18 11.33 26.62
CA GLY A 265 -8.27 12.31 25.55
C GLY A 265 -7.81 11.75 24.20
N SER A 266 -6.93 10.76 24.20
CA SER A 266 -6.44 10.03 23.03
C SER A 266 -7.48 9.14 22.34
N THR A 267 -8.61 8.83 23.00
CA THR A 267 -9.72 8.08 22.35
C THR A 267 -10.63 8.99 21.51
N PHE A 268 -10.41 10.30 21.55
CA PHE A 268 -11.14 11.26 20.75
C PHE A 268 -10.30 11.69 19.53
N PRO A 269 -10.94 12.04 18.41
CA PRO A 269 -10.24 12.62 17.27
C PRO A 269 -9.48 13.90 17.64
N ASP A 270 -8.38 14.17 16.95
CA ASP A 270 -7.54 15.35 17.17
C ASP A 270 -8.29 16.68 16.99
N SER A 271 -9.35 16.68 16.17
CA SER A 271 -10.25 17.83 15.98
C SER A 271 -10.96 18.27 17.26
N CYS A 272 -11.04 17.42 18.29
CA CYS A 272 -11.65 17.72 19.57
C CYS A 272 -10.75 18.53 20.51
N ASN A 273 -9.47 18.72 20.17
CA ASN A 273 -8.50 19.49 20.95
C ASN A 273 -8.41 19.08 22.43
N LEU A 274 -8.58 17.78 22.71
CA LEU A 274 -8.42 17.21 24.05
C LEU A 274 -6.96 16.83 24.29
N ASP A 275 -6.49 16.94 25.53
CA ASP A 275 -5.14 16.51 25.93
C ASP A 275 -5.09 14.97 25.89
N LYS A 276 -4.31 14.42 24.95
CA LYS A 276 -4.14 12.98 24.77
C LYS A 276 -3.62 12.26 26.03
N GLY A 277 -2.95 12.97 26.93
CA GLY A 277 -2.43 12.45 28.19
C GLY A 277 -3.40 12.55 29.38
N ALA A 278 -4.56 13.16 29.23
CA ALA A 278 -5.53 13.37 30.32
C ALA A 278 -6.70 12.38 30.27
N LEU A 279 -7.24 12.08 31.44
CA LEU A 279 -8.48 11.33 31.64
C LEU A 279 -9.66 12.32 31.68
N TYR A 280 -10.73 12.05 30.96
CA TYR A 280 -11.93 12.87 30.93
C TYR A 280 -13.12 12.12 31.50
N LYS A 281 -14.02 12.85 32.17
CA LYS A 281 -15.25 12.31 32.72
C LYS A 281 -16.42 12.51 31.75
N CYS A 282 -17.07 11.41 31.42
CA CYS A 282 -18.28 11.38 30.62
C CYS A 282 -19.52 11.35 31.52
N THR A 283 -20.29 12.43 31.56
CA THR A 283 -21.48 12.52 32.43
C THR A 283 -22.71 11.85 31.82
N ALA A 284 -22.80 11.81 30.49
CA ALA A 284 -23.84 11.12 29.72
C ALA A 284 -23.31 10.72 28.34
N ALA A 285 -23.90 9.69 27.72
CA ALA A 285 -23.68 9.42 26.31
C ALA A 285 -24.13 10.64 25.47
N GLY A 286 -23.31 11.07 24.53
CA GLY A 286 -23.52 12.28 23.73
C GLY A 286 -23.19 13.61 24.43
N ALA A 287 -22.74 13.60 25.70
CA ALA A 287 -22.24 14.81 26.36
C ALA A 287 -20.77 15.08 26.00
N ALA A 288 -20.36 16.34 25.98
CA ALA A 288 -18.95 16.69 25.84
C ALA A 288 -18.14 16.16 27.05
N PRO A 289 -16.93 15.60 26.84
CA PRO A 289 -16.05 15.18 27.92
C PRO A 289 -15.71 16.39 28.80
N SER A 290 -15.78 16.19 30.11
CA SER A 290 -15.59 17.25 31.11
C SER A 290 -14.53 16.85 32.13
N ASP A 291 -14.04 17.83 32.90
CA ASP A 291 -13.14 17.63 34.03
C ASP A 291 -11.86 16.83 33.68
N PRO A 292 -10.94 17.37 32.85
CA PRO A 292 -9.68 16.70 32.56
C PRO A 292 -8.88 16.48 33.84
N VAL A 293 -8.55 15.21 34.11
CA VAL A 293 -7.59 14.80 35.13
C VAL A 293 -6.30 14.48 34.39
N THR A 294 -5.34 15.39 34.46
CA THR A 294 -3.99 15.12 33.95
C THR A 294 -3.43 13.91 34.69
N CYS A 295 -2.93 12.93 33.94
CA CYS A 295 -2.33 11.76 34.54
C CYS A 295 -0.93 12.10 35.08
N ASP A 296 -0.86 12.39 36.37
CA ASP A 296 0.39 12.82 37.04
C ASP A 296 1.53 11.78 36.96
N LYS A 297 1.23 10.51 36.63
CA LYS A 297 2.14 9.36 36.76
C LYS A 297 2.27 8.47 35.52
N GLY A 298 2.03 9.00 34.33
CA GLY A 298 2.19 8.28 33.06
C GLY A 298 1.14 8.69 32.03
N PRO A 299 1.21 8.18 30.79
CA PRO A 299 0.17 8.43 29.81
C PRO A 299 -1.17 7.85 30.29
N CYS A 300 -2.25 8.46 29.85
CA CYS A 300 -3.57 7.85 29.94
C CYS A 300 -3.59 6.57 29.09
N ILE A 301 -4.01 5.45 29.67
CA ILE A 301 -4.04 4.14 28.98
C ILE A 301 -5.49 3.80 28.65
N ALA A 302 -5.82 3.81 27.36
CA ALA A 302 -7.10 3.31 26.87
C ALA A 302 -7.13 1.79 27.03
N GLN A 303 -8.12 1.25 27.75
CA GLN A 303 -8.17 -0.17 28.08
C GLN A 303 -9.60 -0.73 28.05
N PRO A 304 -9.79 -2.07 27.99
CA PRO A 304 -11.12 -2.65 28.08
C PRO A 304 -11.74 -2.35 29.46
N GLY A 305 -12.68 -1.40 29.52
CA GLY A 305 -13.31 -0.93 30.76
C GLY A 305 -13.17 0.58 30.94
N LEU A 306 -13.03 1.02 32.19
CA LEU A 306 -12.72 2.42 32.48
C LEU A 306 -11.26 2.70 32.14
N ASP A 307 -11.01 3.75 31.36
CA ASP A 307 -9.65 4.20 31.13
C ASP A 307 -9.04 4.65 32.45
N ALA A 308 -7.74 4.39 32.59
CA ALA A 308 -7.00 4.75 33.78
C ALA A 308 -5.78 5.56 33.39
N CYS A 309 -5.45 6.54 34.22
CA CYS A 309 -4.08 7.00 34.27
C CYS A 309 -3.20 5.80 34.60
N GLY A 310 -2.13 5.60 33.82
CA GLY A 310 -1.13 4.60 34.15
C GLY A 310 -0.74 4.78 35.61
N GLY A 311 -1.12 3.81 36.46
CA GLY A 311 -0.53 3.72 37.79
C GLY A 311 0.96 3.48 37.63
N GLU A 312 1.75 3.77 38.65
CA GLU A 312 3.08 3.18 38.76
C GLU A 312 2.90 1.65 38.72
N VAL A 313 2.90 1.07 37.52
CA VAL A 313 3.45 -0.25 37.33
C VAL A 313 4.89 -0.02 37.73
N GLY A 314 5.17 -0.26 39.02
CA GLY A 314 6.53 -0.32 39.48
C GLY A 314 7.27 -1.14 38.44
N PRO A 315 8.42 -0.65 37.96
CA PRO A 315 9.14 -1.35 36.90
C PRO A 315 9.22 -2.83 37.26
N PRO A 316 9.10 -3.75 36.27
CA PRO A 316 9.07 -5.17 36.54
C PRO A 316 10.09 -5.57 37.60
N PRO A 317 9.83 -6.56 38.48
CA PRO A 317 10.78 -6.99 39.51
C PRO A 317 12.20 -7.23 38.97
N ASP A 318 12.32 -7.59 37.69
CA ASP A 318 13.57 -7.78 36.95
C ASP A 318 14.38 -6.49 36.70
N CYS A 319 13.82 -5.31 36.97
CA CYS A 319 14.51 -4.03 36.93
C CYS A 319 15.24 -3.68 38.24
N TYR A 320 15.07 -4.50 39.28
CA TYR A 320 15.73 -4.34 40.56
C TYR A 320 16.83 -5.37 40.75
N CYS A 321 17.80 -5.04 41.59
CA CYS A 321 18.91 -5.92 41.92
C CYS A 321 18.43 -7.23 42.53
N LYS A 322 18.96 -8.36 42.05
CA LYS A 322 18.66 -9.70 42.60
C LYS A 322 19.47 -10.01 43.86
N ASP A 323 20.67 -9.46 43.95
CA ASP A 323 21.59 -9.56 45.09
C ASP A 323 22.38 -8.24 45.27
N ASP A 324 23.45 -8.26 46.06
CA ASP A 324 24.36 -7.13 46.31
C ASP A 324 25.54 -7.06 45.33
N LYS A 325 25.53 -7.86 44.25
CA LYS A 325 26.61 -7.86 43.27
C LYS A 325 26.34 -6.81 42.18
N PRO A 326 27.38 -6.06 41.75
CA PRO A 326 27.28 -5.23 40.57
C PRO A 326 26.84 -6.02 39.33
N ILE A 327 26.03 -5.40 38.48
CA ILE A 327 25.50 -6.00 37.24
C ILE A 327 25.84 -5.13 36.03
N CYS A 328 25.78 -5.71 34.83
CA CYS A 328 25.91 -4.92 33.61
C CYS A 328 24.59 -4.27 33.23
N PHE A 329 24.62 -3.02 32.76
CA PHE A 329 23.44 -2.35 32.23
C PHE A 329 22.75 -3.16 31.12
N SER A 330 23.54 -3.79 30.25
CA SER A 330 23.07 -4.68 29.18
C SER A 330 22.33 -5.93 29.67
N SER A 331 22.40 -6.27 30.96
CA SER A 331 21.65 -7.38 31.57
C SER A 331 20.23 -7.00 32.00
N LEU A 332 19.89 -5.71 32.02
CA LEU A 332 18.54 -5.24 32.34
C LEU A 332 17.64 -5.28 31.08
N PRO A 333 16.37 -5.70 31.20
CA PRO A 333 15.38 -5.57 30.12
C PRO A 333 15.22 -4.12 29.63
N GLU A 334 14.93 -3.92 28.34
CA GLU A 334 14.76 -2.56 27.76
C GLU A 334 13.67 -1.74 28.44
N ILE A 335 12.63 -2.39 28.99
CA ILE A 335 11.58 -1.70 29.76
C ILE A 335 12.11 -1.01 31.03
N CYS A 336 13.31 -1.37 31.51
CA CYS A 336 13.95 -0.77 32.68
C CYS A 336 14.74 0.51 32.36
N LEU A 337 14.97 0.84 31.08
CA LEU A 337 15.75 2.01 30.64
C LEU A 337 15.30 3.33 31.28
N PRO A 338 13.99 3.64 31.44
CA PRO A 338 13.54 4.90 32.03
C PRO A 338 13.91 5.09 33.50
N LEU A 339 14.35 4.05 34.19
CA LEU A 339 14.72 4.12 35.61
C LEU A 339 16.11 4.67 35.83
N LEU A 340 16.97 4.60 34.82
CA LEU A 340 18.35 5.07 34.91
C LEU A 340 18.43 6.50 34.38
N PRO A 341 19.46 7.28 34.76
CA PRO A 341 19.66 8.60 34.18
C PRO A 341 19.63 8.51 32.66
N ALA A 342 18.80 9.37 32.03
CA ALA A 342 18.88 9.59 30.59
C ALA A 342 20.35 9.86 30.25
N ASP A 343 20.89 9.18 29.25
CA ASP A 343 22.30 9.20 28.83
C ASP A 343 23.25 8.17 29.49
N THR A 344 22.75 7.20 30.26
CA THR A 344 23.59 6.07 30.73
C THR A 344 23.96 5.14 29.55
N PRO A 345 25.26 4.98 29.18
CA PRO A 345 25.66 4.10 28.07
C PRO A 345 25.39 2.63 28.37
N LYS A 346 25.16 1.82 27.32
CA LYS A 346 24.95 0.36 27.47
C LYS A 346 26.13 -0.36 28.14
N GLU A 347 27.34 0.15 27.96
CA GLU A 347 28.57 -0.34 28.58
C GLU A 347 28.81 0.33 29.95
N THR A 348 27.89 0.10 30.90
CA THR A 348 27.98 0.64 32.26
C THR A 348 27.83 -0.46 33.30
N VAL A 349 28.70 -0.46 34.31
CA VAL A 349 28.58 -1.29 35.51
C VAL A 349 27.67 -0.58 36.51
N LEU A 350 26.63 -1.27 36.96
CA LEU A 350 25.67 -0.78 37.94
C LEU A 350 25.95 -1.41 39.30
N GLU A 351 25.93 -0.62 40.37
CA GLU A 351 26.04 -1.07 41.76
C GLU A 351 24.67 -1.42 42.33
N CYS A 352 24.64 -2.52 43.08
CA CYS A 352 23.46 -3.03 43.78
C CYS A 352 23.70 -2.99 45.28
N SER A 353 22.84 -2.28 46.02
CA SER A 353 22.93 -2.17 47.48
C SER A 353 22.18 -3.28 48.25
N GLY A 354 21.58 -4.23 47.53
CA GLY A 354 20.86 -5.38 48.07
C GLY A 354 19.70 -5.82 47.18
N GLN A 355 19.10 -6.96 47.50
CA GLN A 355 17.95 -7.49 46.76
C GLN A 355 16.77 -6.52 46.80
N GLY A 356 16.18 -6.23 45.64
CA GLY A 356 15.09 -5.28 45.48
C GLY A 356 15.52 -3.80 45.45
N ALA A 357 16.81 -3.50 45.58
CA ALA A 357 17.30 -2.14 45.45
C ALA A 357 17.31 -1.70 43.97
N LYS A 358 17.10 -0.40 43.75
CA LYS A 358 17.28 0.21 42.42
C LYS A 358 18.78 0.28 42.11
N PRO A 359 19.23 -0.26 40.96
CA PRO A 359 20.64 -0.18 40.58
C PRO A 359 21.06 1.27 40.35
N THR A 360 22.27 1.63 40.78
CA THR A 360 22.88 2.95 40.57
C THR A 360 24.15 2.84 39.75
N VAL A 361 24.49 3.85 38.95
CA VAL A 361 25.73 3.82 38.13
C VAL A 361 26.95 3.73 39.05
N LYS A 362 27.76 2.68 38.88
CA LYS A 362 29.03 2.50 39.58
C LYS A 362 30.19 3.06 38.77
N GLU A 363 30.27 2.64 37.52
CA GLU A 363 31.37 2.94 36.60
C GLU A 363 30.86 2.84 35.16
N VAL A 364 31.16 3.84 34.34
CA VAL A 364 30.91 3.80 32.90
C VAL A 364 32.16 3.28 32.22
N CYS A 365 32.05 2.19 31.47
CA CYS A 365 33.20 1.61 30.78
C CYS A 365 33.68 2.56 29.67
N THR A 366 34.99 2.63 29.45
CA THR A 366 35.54 3.43 28.36
C THR A 366 35.15 2.83 27.00
N VAL A 367 35.37 3.59 25.92
CA VAL A 367 35.10 3.13 24.54
C VAL A 367 35.83 1.84 24.15
N ASP A 368 36.89 1.47 24.87
CA ASP A 368 37.70 0.26 24.63
C ASP A 368 37.37 -0.88 25.63
N GLN A 369 36.33 -0.70 26.44
CA GLN A 369 35.90 -1.63 27.48
C GLN A 369 34.44 -2.04 27.26
N THR A 370 34.12 -3.29 27.60
CA THR A 370 32.75 -3.76 27.72
C THR A 370 32.44 -4.09 29.16
N CYS A 371 31.19 -3.93 29.58
CA CYS A 371 30.76 -4.50 30.84
C CYS A 371 30.66 -6.03 30.70
N SER A 372 31.44 -6.76 31.51
CA SER A 372 31.41 -8.21 31.55
C SER A 372 30.94 -8.70 32.93
N GLN A 373 30.03 -9.66 32.95
CA GLN A 373 29.50 -10.28 34.16
C GLN A 373 29.66 -11.81 34.10
N PRO A 374 30.60 -12.40 34.86
CA PRO A 374 30.73 -13.86 34.98
C PRO A 374 29.48 -14.45 35.63
N ALA A 375 29.14 -15.71 35.32
CA ALA A 375 27.91 -16.37 35.81
C ALA A 375 27.71 -16.29 37.34
N ASP A 376 28.80 -16.35 38.12
CA ASP A 376 28.77 -16.29 39.59
C ASP A 376 29.44 -15.03 40.19
N GLY A 377 29.94 -14.13 39.32
CA GLY A 377 30.81 -13.01 39.71
C GLY A 377 30.15 -11.62 39.59
N PRO A 378 30.74 -10.59 40.21
CA PRO A 378 30.29 -9.21 40.02
C PRO A 378 30.63 -8.73 38.60
N ALA A 379 29.82 -7.82 38.05
CA ALA A 379 30.13 -7.13 36.81
C ALA A 379 31.33 -6.19 36.97
N PHE A 380 32.15 -6.09 35.92
CA PHE A 380 33.30 -5.18 35.84
C PHE A 380 33.52 -4.73 34.40
N CYS A 381 34.20 -3.59 34.20
CA CYS A 381 34.63 -3.17 32.88
C CYS A 381 35.84 -4.01 32.44
N LYS A 382 35.63 -4.85 31.43
CA LYS A 382 36.65 -5.68 30.80
C LYS A 382 37.20 -4.94 29.59
N ASP A 383 38.50 -4.71 29.58
CA ASP A 383 39.21 -4.20 28.40
C ASP A 383 39.07 -5.22 27.26
N LEU A 384 38.42 -4.79 26.16
CA LEU A 384 38.17 -5.64 25.00
C LEU A 384 39.44 -5.84 24.16
N CYS A 385 40.44 -4.99 24.36
CA CYS A 385 41.73 -5.07 23.69
C CYS A 385 42.79 -5.74 24.54
N ALA A 386 42.46 -6.15 25.77
CA ALA A 386 43.37 -6.93 26.59
C ALA A 386 43.63 -8.31 25.97
N CYS A 387 44.89 -8.61 25.75
CA CYS A 387 45.39 -9.93 25.37
C CYS A 387 46.19 -10.55 26.51
N ASP A 388 46.35 -11.87 26.48
CA ASP A 388 47.13 -12.59 27.49
C ASP A 388 48.63 -12.36 27.24
N ALA A 389 49.31 -11.62 28.12
CA ALA A 389 50.74 -11.34 28.04
C ALA A 389 51.62 -12.61 28.11
N THR A 390 51.07 -13.75 28.55
CA THR A 390 51.77 -15.04 28.52
C THR A 390 51.69 -15.73 27.16
N ASN A 391 50.79 -15.28 26.28
CA ASN A 391 50.62 -15.81 24.94
C ASN A 391 51.46 -15.02 23.93
N THR A 392 52.63 -15.56 23.60
CA THR A 392 53.58 -14.95 22.65
C THR A 392 53.27 -15.24 21.19
N THR A 393 52.13 -15.89 20.87
CA THR A 393 51.76 -16.13 19.47
C THR A 393 51.24 -14.85 18.82
N ASN A 394 51.74 -14.58 17.62
CA ASN A 394 51.19 -13.51 16.78
C ASN A 394 49.76 -13.87 16.39
N LYS A 395 48.92 -12.85 16.17
CA LYS A 395 47.52 -12.92 15.75
C LYS A 395 47.24 -11.85 14.69
N CYS A 396 46.25 -12.08 13.85
CA CYS A 396 45.77 -11.04 12.95
C CYS A 396 44.91 -10.00 13.67
N SER A 397 44.87 -8.78 13.12
CA SER A 397 44.02 -7.68 13.64
C SER A 397 42.55 -8.09 13.82
N SER A 398 42.05 -8.95 12.92
CA SER A 398 40.70 -9.52 12.91
C SER A 398 40.44 -10.56 14.02
N GLU A 399 41.48 -11.05 14.69
CA GLU A 399 41.36 -11.96 15.84
C GLU A 399 41.20 -11.21 17.17
N PHE A 400 41.28 -9.88 17.14
CA PHE A 400 40.92 -9.00 18.27
C PHE A 400 39.49 -8.50 18.10
N ASP A 401 38.87 -8.05 19.19
CA ASP A 401 37.53 -7.49 19.12
C ASP A 401 37.50 -6.29 18.15
N PRO A 402 36.54 -6.21 17.21
CA PRO A 402 36.45 -5.11 16.24
C PRO A 402 36.42 -3.72 16.88
N ILE A 403 35.98 -3.59 18.14
CA ILE A 403 35.96 -2.31 18.85
C ILE A 403 37.36 -1.71 19.00
N CYS A 404 38.41 -2.54 19.01
CA CYS A 404 39.79 -2.12 19.20
C CYS A 404 40.33 -1.28 18.03
N LYS A 405 39.63 -1.28 16.88
CA LYS A 405 39.99 -0.49 15.68
C LYS A 405 41.47 -0.62 15.31
N LEU A 406 42.02 -1.82 15.46
CA LEU A 406 43.40 -2.10 15.10
C LEU A 406 43.55 -1.98 13.57
N PRO A 407 44.57 -1.26 13.06
CA PRO A 407 44.92 -1.31 11.65
C PRO A 407 45.15 -2.74 11.16
N GLU A 408 44.86 -3.03 9.89
CA GLU A 408 45.10 -4.35 9.30
C GLU A 408 46.59 -4.73 9.41
N GLY A 409 46.87 -5.84 10.07
CA GLY A 409 48.24 -6.20 10.45
C GLY A 409 48.32 -7.45 11.32
N VAL A 410 49.56 -7.88 11.55
CA VAL A 410 49.92 -8.93 12.50
C VAL A 410 50.29 -8.28 13.83
N TYR A 411 49.73 -8.76 14.94
CA TYR A 411 49.93 -8.25 16.29
C TYR A 411 50.41 -9.35 17.23
N LYS A 412 51.10 -8.99 18.31
CA LYS A 412 51.42 -9.87 19.44
C LYS A 412 50.93 -9.23 20.72
N CYS A 413 50.81 -9.99 21.80
CA CYS A 413 50.51 -9.38 23.09
C CYS A 413 51.76 -8.77 23.74
N GLY A 414 51.68 -7.48 24.08
CA GLY A 414 52.67 -6.75 24.85
C GLY A 414 52.68 -7.19 26.32
N ALA A 415 53.77 -6.84 27.02
CA ALA A 415 53.92 -7.19 28.44
C ALA A 415 52.90 -6.49 29.36
N ASP A 416 52.27 -5.42 28.86
CA ASP A 416 51.17 -4.69 29.51
C ASP A 416 49.78 -5.30 29.21
N GLY A 417 49.73 -6.40 28.46
CA GLY A 417 48.49 -7.04 28.05
C GLY A 417 47.79 -6.35 26.90
N LYS A 418 48.45 -5.45 26.14
CA LYS A 418 47.87 -4.77 24.97
C LYS A 418 48.42 -5.28 23.64
N PRO A 419 47.69 -5.19 22.53
CA PRO A 419 48.17 -5.64 21.23
C PRO A 419 49.30 -4.72 20.73
N GLU A 420 50.48 -5.28 20.52
CA GLU A 420 51.61 -4.61 19.88
C GLU A 420 51.68 -5.05 18.42
N MET A 421 51.63 -4.10 17.49
CA MET A 421 51.74 -4.38 16.06
C MET A 421 53.15 -4.89 15.72
N VAL A 422 53.21 -6.04 15.04
CA VAL A 422 54.42 -6.70 14.57
C VAL A 422 54.65 -6.41 13.08
N GLU A 423 53.59 -6.44 12.29
CA GLU A 423 53.64 -6.24 10.83
C GLU A 423 52.39 -5.48 10.37
N VAL A 424 52.56 -4.48 9.48
CA VAL A 424 51.45 -3.75 8.86
C VAL A 424 51.15 -4.41 7.53
N CYS A 425 49.89 -4.77 7.27
CA CYS A 425 49.48 -5.23 5.94
C CYS A 425 49.13 -4.01 5.08
N THR A 426 49.87 -3.78 4.00
CA THR A 426 49.58 -2.72 3.03
C THR A 426 48.53 -3.20 2.05
N ALA A 427 47.44 -2.45 1.87
CA ALA A 427 46.41 -2.78 0.89
C ALA A 427 47.05 -3.10 -0.49
N PRO A 428 46.69 -4.23 -1.13
CA PRO A 428 45.53 -5.09 -0.85
C PRO A 428 45.76 -6.24 0.16
N ASP A 429 46.90 -6.30 0.84
CA ASP A 429 47.22 -7.41 1.74
C ASP A 429 46.33 -7.39 2.99
N THR A 430 45.83 -8.57 3.38
CA THR A 430 45.13 -8.78 4.66
C THR A 430 45.88 -9.81 5.48
N CYS A 431 45.75 -9.73 6.80
CA CYS A 431 46.39 -10.70 7.67
C CYS A 431 45.56 -11.99 7.72
N ARG A 432 46.18 -13.14 7.43
CA ARG A 432 45.60 -14.45 7.73
C ARG A 432 46.53 -15.36 8.50
N THR A 433 45.93 -16.22 9.33
CA THR A 433 46.60 -17.25 10.11
C THR A 433 47.01 -18.41 9.19
N HIS A 434 48.30 -18.54 8.88
CA HIS A 434 48.84 -19.71 8.18
C HIS A 434 49.30 -20.79 9.17
N THR A 435 49.63 -21.99 8.66
CA THR A 435 50.26 -23.06 9.44
C THR A 435 51.57 -22.64 10.09
N ASP A 436 52.26 -21.64 9.52
CA ASP A 436 53.51 -21.07 10.04
C ASP A 436 53.28 -19.80 10.89
N GLY A 437 52.03 -19.49 11.23
CA GLY A 437 51.61 -18.28 11.94
C GLY A 437 51.00 -17.22 11.01
N PRO A 438 50.42 -16.15 11.58
CA PRO A 438 49.77 -15.10 10.81
C PRO A 438 50.77 -14.28 10.00
N LYS A 439 50.41 -13.98 8.75
CA LYS A 439 51.20 -13.20 7.79
C LYS A 439 50.27 -12.31 6.98
N CYS A 440 50.80 -11.20 6.49
CA CYS A 440 50.12 -10.40 5.47
C CYS A 440 50.19 -11.15 4.13
N THR A 441 49.04 -11.47 3.56
CA THR A 441 48.94 -12.06 2.23
C THR A 441 48.01 -11.23 1.34
N PRO A 442 48.37 -11.00 0.06
CA PRO A 442 47.46 -10.42 -0.92
C PRO A 442 46.33 -11.40 -1.14
N GLU A 443 45.12 -11.02 -0.76
CA GLU A 443 44.03 -11.99 -0.68
C GLU A 443 42.76 -11.58 -1.42
N GLU A 444 42.13 -12.60 -1.98
CA GLU A 444 40.76 -12.66 -2.50
C GLU A 444 40.51 -12.19 -3.93
N CYS A 445 41.46 -11.50 -4.57
CA CYS A 445 41.26 -11.09 -5.96
C CYS A 445 41.89 -12.03 -6.98
N ILE A 446 42.36 -13.22 -6.58
CA ILE A 446 42.87 -14.23 -7.52
C ILE A 446 41.82 -15.30 -7.78
N CYS A 447 41.76 -15.78 -9.01
CA CYS A 447 40.80 -16.80 -9.40
C CYS A 447 41.17 -18.16 -8.78
N GLN A 448 40.21 -18.81 -8.13
CA GLN A 448 40.44 -20.13 -7.53
C GLN A 448 40.38 -21.29 -8.54
N ALA A 449 39.77 -21.06 -9.70
CA ALA A 449 39.66 -22.03 -10.79
C ALA A 449 39.65 -21.30 -12.13
N ASP A 450 40.00 -22.01 -13.20
CA ASP A 450 39.86 -21.53 -14.57
C ASP A 450 38.38 -21.40 -14.95
N GLY A 451 38.02 -20.38 -15.73
CA GLY A 451 36.65 -20.18 -16.23
C GLY A 451 36.25 -18.72 -16.35
N LYS A 452 34.96 -18.44 -16.53
CA LYS A 452 34.43 -17.07 -16.53
C LYS A 452 33.66 -16.80 -15.25
N LYS A 453 33.89 -15.64 -14.64
CA LYS A 453 33.27 -15.24 -13.37
C LYS A 453 32.78 -13.80 -13.41
N CYS A 454 31.62 -13.55 -12.83
CA CYS A 454 31.12 -12.19 -12.67
C CYS A 454 31.87 -11.46 -11.56
N GLY A 455 32.08 -10.16 -11.70
CA GLY A 455 32.71 -9.33 -10.67
C GLY A 455 32.03 -9.44 -9.31
N VAL A 456 30.70 -9.66 -9.29
CA VAL A 456 29.92 -9.87 -8.05
C VAL A 456 30.27 -11.16 -7.30
N THR A 457 30.91 -12.13 -7.96
CA THR A 457 31.35 -13.37 -7.29
C THR A 457 32.65 -13.19 -6.49
N PHE A 458 33.31 -12.05 -6.64
CA PHE A 458 34.49 -11.68 -5.87
C PHE A 458 34.10 -10.76 -4.71
N ASP A 459 34.91 -10.75 -3.64
CA ASP A 459 34.68 -9.83 -2.51
C ASP A 459 34.67 -8.37 -3.02
N PRO A 460 33.70 -7.53 -2.60
CA PRO A 460 33.63 -6.13 -3.03
C PRO A 460 34.92 -5.34 -2.82
N LYS A 461 35.78 -5.73 -1.86
CA LYS A 461 37.09 -5.12 -1.59
C LYS A 461 38.06 -5.28 -2.76
N CYS A 462 37.82 -6.20 -3.70
CA CYS A 462 38.65 -6.39 -4.88
C CYS A 462 38.53 -5.28 -5.93
N GLY A 463 37.55 -4.37 -5.80
CA GLY A 463 37.36 -3.27 -6.75
C GLY A 463 36.98 -3.73 -8.16
N LEU A 464 36.53 -4.98 -8.31
CA LEU A 464 35.99 -5.49 -9.57
C LEU A 464 34.57 -4.96 -9.75
N VAL A 465 34.23 -4.60 -10.99
CA VAL A 465 32.91 -4.07 -11.31
C VAL A 465 31.93 -5.24 -11.30
N ALA A 466 30.92 -5.18 -10.43
CA ALA A 466 29.98 -6.28 -10.19
C ALA A 466 29.34 -6.83 -11.49
N ASN A 467 29.02 -5.95 -12.43
CA ASN A 467 28.41 -6.25 -13.74
C ASN A 467 29.41 -6.53 -14.87
N THR A 468 30.67 -6.83 -14.56
CA THR A 468 31.65 -7.21 -15.58
C THR A 468 31.93 -8.70 -15.51
N LEU A 469 31.99 -9.36 -16.66
CA LEU A 469 32.43 -10.74 -16.81
C LEU A 469 33.95 -10.77 -16.96
N TYR A 470 34.61 -11.58 -16.14
CA TYR A 470 36.05 -11.74 -16.10
C TYR A 470 36.45 -13.14 -16.55
N THR A 471 37.54 -13.25 -17.32
CA THR A 471 38.22 -14.53 -17.55
C THR A 471 39.18 -14.78 -16.39
N CYS A 472 39.07 -15.97 -15.82
CA CYS A 472 39.85 -16.45 -14.70
C CYS A 472 40.85 -17.53 -15.12
N THR A 473 42.08 -17.40 -14.63
CA THR A 473 43.11 -18.44 -14.63
C THR A 473 43.48 -18.73 -13.17
N SER A 474 43.53 -20.00 -12.77
CA SER A 474 43.82 -20.42 -11.40
C SER A 474 45.08 -19.76 -10.86
N ASN A 475 44.96 -19.11 -9.70
CA ASN A 475 46.01 -18.34 -9.00
C ASN A 475 46.51 -17.07 -9.72
N GLU A 476 45.81 -16.58 -10.76
CA GLU A 476 46.05 -15.27 -11.36
C GLU A 476 44.93 -14.27 -11.03
N LEU A 477 45.21 -12.97 -11.24
CA LEU A 477 44.18 -11.93 -11.18
C LEU A 477 43.19 -12.07 -12.35
N PRO A 478 41.87 -11.86 -12.12
CA PRO A 478 40.84 -11.89 -13.15
C PRO A 478 41.08 -10.80 -14.18
N LYS A 479 40.96 -11.15 -15.46
CA LYS A 479 41.09 -10.22 -16.59
C LYS A 479 39.71 -9.90 -17.12
N VAL A 480 39.40 -8.62 -17.32
CA VAL A 480 38.11 -8.18 -17.88
C VAL A 480 37.92 -8.84 -19.24
N GLU A 481 36.83 -9.60 -19.39
CA GLU A 481 36.44 -10.18 -20.66
C GLU A 481 35.39 -9.30 -21.36
N LYS A 482 34.35 -8.91 -20.62
CA LYS A 482 33.23 -8.13 -21.16
C LYS A 482 32.52 -7.35 -20.05
N ASP A 483 32.31 -6.05 -20.25
CA ASP A 483 31.35 -5.30 -19.42
C ASP A 483 29.92 -5.66 -19.85
N CYS A 484 29.07 -6.09 -18.91
CA CYS A 484 27.71 -6.50 -19.21
C CYS A 484 26.73 -5.32 -19.30
N ASN A 485 27.12 -4.10 -18.90
CA ASN A 485 26.21 -2.94 -18.88
C ASN A 485 25.62 -2.63 -20.28
N PRO A 486 24.30 -2.36 -20.39
CA PRO A 486 23.34 -2.16 -19.29
C PRO A 486 22.77 -3.45 -18.66
N GLY A 487 23.14 -4.63 -19.16
CA GLY A 487 22.79 -5.94 -18.62
C GLY A 487 23.45 -6.33 -17.29
N VAL A 488 23.14 -7.55 -16.84
CA VAL A 488 23.58 -8.11 -15.56
C VAL A 488 24.47 -9.31 -15.81
N CYS A 489 25.56 -9.42 -15.05
CA CYS A 489 26.38 -10.61 -15.07
C CYS A 489 25.73 -11.67 -14.14
N SER A 490 25.31 -12.80 -14.70
CA SER A 490 24.62 -13.86 -13.95
C SER A 490 25.55 -15.01 -13.61
N SER A 491 25.58 -15.38 -12.33
CA SER A 491 26.32 -16.56 -11.87
C SER A 491 25.55 -17.84 -12.19
N ASN A 492 26.23 -18.85 -12.73
CA ASN A 492 25.60 -20.12 -13.15
C ASN A 492 25.21 -21.07 -11.99
N ASN A 493 25.05 -20.54 -10.77
CA ASN A 493 24.93 -21.30 -9.53
C ASN A 493 23.80 -20.85 -8.56
N PRO A 494 22.56 -20.52 -8.97
CA PRO A 494 21.46 -20.52 -8.02
C PRO A 494 21.10 -21.97 -7.65
N PRO A 495 20.93 -22.32 -6.36
CA PRO A 495 20.50 -23.65 -5.95
C PRO A 495 19.13 -24.09 -6.50
N ASP A 496 18.34 -23.18 -7.10
CA ASP A 496 16.95 -23.42 -7.51
C ASP A 496 16.64 -23.15 -9.00
N ALA A 497 17.64 -23.00 -9.89
CA ALA A 497 17.36 -22.77 -11.31
C ALA A 497 17.06 -24.08 -12.09
N PRO A 498 15.96 -24.17 -12.86
CA PRO A 498 15.70 -25.32 -13.72
C PRO A 498 16.76 -25.43 -14.83
N PRO A 499 17.17 -26.65 -15.25
CA PRO A 499 18.27 -26.84 -16.18
C PRO A 499 18.00 -26.21 -17.55
N ALA A 500 18.85 -25.24 -17.94
CA ALA A 500 18.80 -24.61 -19.26
C ALA A 500 19.10 -25.65 -20.35
N THR A 501 18.15 -25.88 -21.25
CA THR A 501 18.22 -26.99 -22.23
C THR A 501 18.97 -26.68 -23.53
N ASN A 502 19.55 -25.49 -23.75
CA ASN A 502 20.11 -25.17 -25.09
C ASN A 502 21.31 -24.21 -25.16
N ALA A 503 22.14 -24.08 -24.11
CA ALA A 503 23.44 -23.40 -24.23
C ALA A 503 24.59 -24.37 -23.93
N THR A 504 25.45 -24.60 -24.91
CA THR A 504 26.70 -25.40 -24.84
C THR A 504 27.81 -24.72 -24.01
N ALA A 505 27.45 -23.94 -22.99
CA ALA A 505 28.44 -23.36 -22.08
C ALA A 505 29.04 -24.49 -21.21
N PRO A 506 30.37 -24.56 -21.05
CA PRO A 506 30.97 -25.49 -20.11
C PRO A 506 30.43 -25.23 -18.71
N ALA A 507 30.05 -26.29 -18.01
CA ALA A 507 29.47 -26.21 -16.67
C ALA A 507 30.40 -25.41 -15.73
N GLY A 508 29.92 -24.26 -15.23
CA GLY A 508 30.63 -23.44 -14.24
C GLY A 508 31.02 -22.01 -14.67
N ASP A 509 30.86 -21.65 -15.94
CA ASP A 509 31.16 -20.30 -16.44
C ASP A 509 29.97 -19.35 -16.25
N ASP A 510 30.22 -18.16 -15.72
CA ASP A 510 29.21 -17.09 -15.68
C ASP A 510 29.05 -16.42 -17.05
N PHE A 511 27.94 -15.69 -17.27
CA PHE A 511 27.67 -15.02 -18.54
C PHE A 511 26.91 -13.70 -18.36
N CYS A 512 27.05 -12.80 -19.34
CA CYS A 512 26.27 -11.57 -19.39
C CYS A 512 24.85 -11.86 -19.91
N ILE A 513 23.84 -11.46 -19.15
CA ILE A 513 22.44 -11.39 -19.59
C ILE A 513 22.16 -9.94 -19.95
N ASP A 514 21.66 -9.70 -21.16
CA ASP A 514 21.23 -8.37 -21.57
C ASP A 514 20.02 -7.94 -20.70
N GLN A 515 19.99 -6.68 -20.23
CA GLN A 515 18.88 -6.15 -19.40
C GLN A 515 17.53 -6.26 -20.11
N CYS A 516 17.60 -6.28 -21.44
CA CYS A 516 16.45 -6.36 -22.32
C CYS A 516 16.12 -7.79 -22.71
N ALA A 517 16.84 -8.79 -22.21
CA ALA A 517 16.61 -10.16 -22.58
C ALA A 517 15.35 -10.75 -21.93
N CYS A 518 14.76 -11.71 -22.63
CA CYS A 518 13.60 -12.46 -22.19
C CYS A 518 13.88 -13.29 -20.94
N LYS A 519 13.04 -13.15 -19.91
CA LYS A 519 13.13 -13.94 -18.67
C LYS A 519 12.37 -15.27 -18.74
N VAL A 520 11.42 -15.37 -19.66
CA VAL A 520 10.56 -16.52 -19.92
C VAL A 520 10.63 -16.86 -21.42
N ALA A 521 10.47 -18.14 -21.76
CA ALA A 521 10.51 -18.60 -23.15
C ALA A 521 9.10 -18.93 -23.65
N ASN A 522 8.87 -18.69 -24.94
CA ASN A 522 7.61 -18.89 -25.66
C ASN A 522 6.41 -18.11 -25.10
N GLU A 523 6.65 -16.94 -24.52
CA GLU A 523 5.61 -16.05 -24.01
C GLU A 523 5.61 -14.72 -24.76
N ASP A 524 4.43 -14.12 -24.85
CA ASP A 524 4.27 -12.75 -25.34
C ASP A 524 4.17 -11.81 -24.14
N LEU A 525 5.02 -10.80 -24.11
CA LEU A 525 5.15 -9.85 -23.00
C LEU A 525 4.97 -8.43 -23.51
N CYS A 526 4.31 -7.58 -22.73
CA CYS A 526 4.28 -6.16 -22.98
C CYS A 526 5.68 -5.58 -22.85
N SER A 527 6.07 -4.71 -23.77
CA SER A 527 7.35 -3.99 -23.68
C SER A 527 7.52 -3.22 -22.37
N SER A 528 6.42 -2.84 -21.70
CA SER A 528 6.41 -2.22 -20.37
C SER A 528 6.88 -3.12 -19.24
N THR A 529 6.98 -4.44 -19.43
CA THR A 529 7.56 -5.38 -18.45
C THR A 529 9.10 -5.41 -18.51
N PHE A 530 9.69 -4.79 -19.53
CA PHE A 530 11.13 -4.66 -19.68
C PHE A 530 11.59 -3.32 -19.09
N ASP A 531 12.89 -3.23 -18.78
CA ASP A 531 13.45 -2.00 -18.25
C ASP A 531 13.32 -0.84 -19.26
N ALA A 532 13.00 0.36 -18.78
CA ALA A 532 12.88 1.56 -19.62
C ALA A 532 14.19 1.86 -20.40
N ALA A 533 15.34 1.43 -19.91
CA ALA A 533 16.63 1.54 -20.59
C ALA A 533 16.68 0.80 -21.94
N CYS A 534 15.77 -0.16 -22.17
CA CYS A 534 15.72 -0.95 -23.39
C CYS A 534 15.19 -0.19 -24.61
N ASN A 535 14.65 1.02 -24.42
CA ASN A 535 14.06 1.84 -25.49
C ASN A 535 13.02 1.10 -26.35
N LEU A 536 12.33 0.12 -25.76
CA LEU A 536 11.19 -0.54 -26.39
C LEU A 536 9.98 0.40 -26.35
N LYS A 537 9.15 0.39 -27.38
CA LYS A 537 7.94 1.23 -27.42
C LYS A 537 6.93 0.68 -26.41
N ASN A 538 6.53 1.44 -25.40
CA ASN A 538 5.65 1.00 -24.29
C ASN A 538 4.31 0.36 -24.70
N ASN A 539 3.87 0.52 -25.95
CA ASN A 539 2.64 -0.04 -26.49
C ASN A 539 2.88 -1.20 -27.46
N THR A 540 3.99 -1.93 -27.34
CA THR A 540 4.31 -3.06 -28.21
C THR A 540 4.25 -4.37 -27.42
N LEU A 541 3.58 -5.37 -27.99
CA LEU A 541 3.66 -6.75 -27.55
C LEU A 541 4.90 -7.40 -28.16
N MET A 542 5.76 -7.93 -27.30
CA MET A 542 7.03 -8.54 -27.64
C MET A 542 6.92 -10.06 -27.54
N HIS A 543 7.59 -10.80 -28.42
CA HIS A 543 7.70 -12.25 -28.36
C HIS A 543 9.08 -12.68 -27.87
N CYS A 544 9.09 -13.63 -26.94
CA CYS A 544 10.29 -14.18 -26.34
C CYS A 544 10.51 -15.63 -26.74
N ASP A 545 11.27 -15.88 -27.82
CA ASP A 545 11.51 -17.25 -28.32
C ASP A 545 12.20 -18.15 -27.27
N THR A 546 13.25 -17.63 -26.62
CA THR A 546 14.05 -18.36 -25.63
C THR A 546 14.47 -17.45 -24.49
N ILE A 547 14.69 -18.04 -23.30
CA ILE A 547 15.24 -17.32 -22.15
C ILE A 547 16.61 -16.74 -22.54
N ASN A 548 16.86 -15.49 -22.16
CA ASN A 548 18.05 -14.69 -22.45
C ASN A 548 18.21 -14.21 -23.90
N ALA A 549 17.26 -14.47 -24.80
CA ALA A 549 17.26 -13.85 -26.12
C ALA A 549 16.71 -12.42 -26.09
N ALA A 550 17.11 -11.58 -27.05
CA ALA A 550 16.48 -10.28 -27.24
C ALA A 550 15.02 -10.47 -27.72
N PRO A 551 14.06 -9.77 -27.12
CA PRO A 551 12.65 -9.86 -27.50
C PRO A 551 12.45 -9.32 -28.91
N THR A 552 11.55 -9.95 -29.66
CA THR A 552 11.17 -9.52 -31.02
C THR A 552 9.82 -8.84 -30.99
N GLU A 553 9.64 -7.72 -31.71
CA GLU A 553 8.34 -7.05 -31.79
C GLU A 553 7.34 -7.96 -32.51
N LYS A 554 6.25 -8.35 -31.82
CA LYS A 554 5.18 -9.18 -32.36
C LYS A 554 4.08 -8.33 -32.98
N GLU A 555 3.56 -7.37 -32.22
CA GLU A 555 2.60 -6.38 -32.72
C GLU A 555 2.59 -5.10 -31.86
N THR A 556 2.28 -3.96 -32.48
CA THR A 556 2.07 -2.70 -31.78
C THR A 556 0.58 -2.55 -31.42
N CYS A 557 0.27 -2.38 -30.13
CA CYS A 557 -1.07 -2.11 -29.62
C CYS A 557 -1.46 -0.65 -29.90
N THR A 558 -2.72 -0.41 -30.29
CA THR A 558 -3.21 0.95 -30.56
C THR A 558 -3.58 1.73 -29.30
N LEU A 559 -3.91 1.05 -28.21
CA LEU A 559 -4.34 1.68 -26.97
C LEU A 559 -3.34 1.41 -25.85
N GLU A 560 -3.25 0.16 -25.40
CA GLU A 560 -2.32 -0.27 -24.37
C GLU A 560 -2.04 -1.78 -24.49
N CYS A 561 -0.89 -2.21 -23.97
CA CYS A 561 -0.61 -3.62 -23.77
C CYS A 561 -0.96 -3.98 -22.31
N THR A 562 -1.79 -5.00 -22.11
CA THR A 562 -2.26 -5.40 -20.77
C THR A 562 -1.45 -6.58 -20.26
N VAL A 563 -0.81 -6.41 -19.10
CA VAL A 563 -0.02 -7.46 -18.44
C VAL A 563 -0.95 -8.50 -17.80
N LYS A 564 -0.71 -9.78 -18.03
CA LYS A 564 -1.44 -10.93 -17.44
C LYS A 564 -0.46 -11.91 -16.82
N ASP A 565 -0.96 -12.82 -15.98
CA ASP A 565 -0.15 -13.89 -15.35
C ASP A 565 0.43 -14.92 -16.34
N SER A 566 0.17 -14.79 -17.65
CA SER A 566 0.66 -15.70 -18.69
C SER A 566 1.07 -14.90 -19.93
N ASN A 567 0.29 -14.96 -21.01
CA ASN A 567 0.52 -14.14 -22.20
C ASN A 567 -0.17 -12.80 -22.06
N ASP A 568 0.63 -11.75 -22.23
CA ASP A 568 0.14 -10.40 -22.34
C ASP A 568 -0.65 -10.22 -23.64
N GLU A 569 -1.60 -9.29 -23.63
CA GLU A 569 -2.48 -9.07 -24.77
C GLU A 569 -2.53 -7.58 -25.14
N CYS A 570 -2.46 -7.32 -26.44
CA CYS A 570 -2.76 -5.99 -26.95
C CYS A 570 -4.24 -5.67 -26.84
N LYS A 571 -4.55 -4.55 -26.17
CA LYS A 571 -5.87 -3.94 -26.24
C LYS A 571 -5.91 -2.99 -27.42
N PHE A 572 -6.77 -3.33 -28.38
CA PHE A 572 -6.96 -2.51 -29.57
C PHE A 572 -8.06 -1.47 -29.34
N ASP A 573 -7.80 -0.26 -29.81
CA ASP A 573 -8.80 0.78 -29.97
C ASP A 573 -9.98 0.23 -30.80
N PRO A 574 -11.22 0.21 -30.26
CA PRO A 574 -12.41 -0.19 -31.02
C PRO A 574 -12.65 0.69 -32.26
N CYS A 575 -12.00 1.84 -32.34
CA CYS A 575 -12.01 2.78 -33.46
C CYS A 575 -10.89 2.53 -34.48
N ALA A 576 -10.01 1.56 -34.25
CA ALA A 576 -9.00 1.17 -35.21
C ALA A 576 -9.59 0.39 -36.40
N CYS A 577 -8.95 0.53 -37.54
CA CYS A 577 -9.30 -0.14 -38.77
C CYS A 577 -9.21 -1.67 -38.66
N ARG A 578 -10.15 -2.40 -39.28
CA ARG A 578 -10.11 -3.87 -39.34
C ARG A 578 -9.43 -4.43 -40.58
N LYS A 579 -9.23 -3.60 -41.61
CA LYS A 579 -8.63 -3.95 -42.90
C LYS A 579 -7.90 -2.73 -43.47
N ASN A 580 -6.91 -2.97 -44.31
CA ASN A 580 -6.27 -1.94 -45.12
C ASN A 580 -7.24 -1.46 -46.23
N GLY A 581 -7.23 -0.18 -46.54
CA GLY A 581 -8.10 0.44 -47.56
C GLY A 581 -8.92 1.61 -47.03
N ASP A 582 -9.77 2.16 -47.89
CA ASP A 582 -10.67 3.24 -47.48
C ASP A 582 -11.95 2.67 -46.86
N THR A 583 -12.44 3.31 -45.79
CA THR A 583 -13.70 2.93 -45.15
C THR A 583 -14.52 4.14 -44.72
N CYS A 584 -15.84 4.01 -44.72
CA CYS A 584 -16.74 5.06 -44.28
C CYS A 584 -16.68 5.27 -42.76
N GLY A 585 -16.83 6.52 -42.31
CA GLY A 585 -16.95 6.85 -40.89
C GLY A 585 -18.09 6.10 -40.20
N SER A 586 -19.16 5.79 -40.95
CA SER A 586 -20.31 4.99 -40.51
C SER A 586 -19.99 3.51 -40.24
N SER A 587 -18.85 2.99 -40.72
CA SER A 587 -18.41 1.61 -40.49
C SER A 587 -17.80 1.41 -39.11
N PHE A 588 -17.51 2.50 -38.37
CA PHE A 588 -16.95 2.45 -37.04
C PHE A 588 -18.04 2.54 -35.95
N PRO A 589 -17.78 2.02 -34.74
CA PRO A 589 -18.69 2.18 -33.61
C PRO A 589 -19.02 3.65 -33.33
N PRO A 590 -20.27 4.00 -32.93
CA PRO A 590 -20.66 5.38 -32.66
C PRO A 590 -19.80 6.11 -31.62
N MET A 591 -19.21 5.37 -30.67
CA MET A 591 -18.31 5.90 -29.64
C MET A 591 -17.03 6.55 -30.22
N CYS A 592 -16.70 6.29 -31.48
CA CYS A 592 -15.51 6.82 -32.14
C CYS A 592 -15.67 8.26 -32.65
N ASN A 593 -16.90 8.79 -32.66
CA ASN A 593 -17.21 10.16 -33.13
C ASN A 593 -16.67 10.49 -34.54
N PHE A 594 -16.53 9.49 -35.41
CA PHE A 594 -16.21 9.73 -36.83
C PHE A 594 -17.45 10.24 -37.57
N GLU A 595 -17.24 11.15 -38.53
CA GLU A 595 -18.32 11.69 -39.34
C GLU A 595 -18.86 10.60 -40.26
N ALA A 596 -20.11 10.19 -40.06
CA ALA A 596 -20.72 9.09 -40.78
C ALA A 596 -20.62 9.22 -42.32
N ASN A 597 -20.68 10.46 -42.83
CA ASN A 597 -20.56 10.77 -44.26
C ASN A 597 -19.15 11.24 -44.69
N SER A 598 -18.11 10.71 -44.06
CA SER A 598 -16.73 10.94 -44.46
C SER A 598 -16.02 9.63 -44.80
N LEU A 599 -15.09 9.70 -45.75
CA LEU A 599 -14.20 8.61 -46.10
C LEU A 599 -12.92 8.70 -45.28
N TYR A 600 -12.49 7.58 -44.72
CA TYR A 600 -11.27 7.44 -43.92
C TYR A 600 -10.33 6.43 -44.57
N THR A 601 -9.03 6.69 -44.56
CA THR A 601 -8.01 5.75 -45.04
C THR A 601 -7.41 4.98 -43.88
N CYS A 602 -7.44 3.66 -44.00
CA CYS A 602 -6.76 2.72 -43.13
C CYS A 602 -5.49 2.25 -43.81
N THR A 603 -4.33 2.56 -43.25
CA THR A 603 -3.02 2.14 -43.78
C THR A 603 -2.68 0.67 -43.49
N GLY A 604 -3.44 0.02 -42.60
CA GLY A 604 -3.20 -1.35 -42.18
C GLY A 604 -4.35 -1.89 -41.32
N ASN A 605 -4.28 -3.18 -40.99
CA ASN A 605 -5.13 -3.73 -39.94
C ASN A 605 -4.68 -3.16 -38.59
N LYS A 606 -5.65 -2.81 -37.73
CA LYS A 606 -5.44 -2.24 -36.40
C LYS A 606 -4.71 -0.88 -36.41
N THR A 607 -4.87 -0.05 -37.44
CA THR A 607 -4.35 1.34 -37.41
C THR A 607 -5.47 2.34 -37.16
N VAL A 608 -5.15 3.49 -36.56
CA VAL A 608 -6.14 4.57 -36.39
C VAL A 608 -6.47 5.15 -37.77
N PRO A 609 -7.74 5.20 -38.17
CA PRO A 609 -8.15 5.74 -39.45
C PRO A 609 -7.82 7.23 -39.58
N ALA A 610 -7.23 7.63 -40.70
CA ALA A 610 -7.02 9.04 -41.03
C ALA A 610 -8.17 9.53 -41.93
N LYS A 611 -8.81 10.64 -41.58
CA LYS A 611 -9.86 11.23 -42.43
C LYS A 611 -9.26 11.59 -43.79
N LYS A 612 -9.78 10.98 -44.86
CA LYS A 612 -9.34 11.22 -46.23
C LYS A 612 -10.08 12.40 -46.84
N GLU A 613 -11.40 12.38 -46.80
CA GLU A 613 -12.26 13.45 -47.29
C GLU A 613 -13.65 13.36 -46.67
N ALA A 614 -14.36 14.49 -46.62
CA ALA A 614 -15.80 14.48 -46.36
C ALA A 614 -16.53 14.28 -47.70
N CYS A 615 -17.52 13.40 -47.75
CA CYS A 615 -18.33 13.30 -48.96
C CYS A 615 -19.17 14.58 -49.10
N ASP A 616 -19.25 15.11 -50.32
CA ASP A 616 -20.02 16.33 -50.58
C ASP A 616 -21.53 16.12 -50.32
N SER A 617 -22.30 17.20 -50.31
CA SER A 617 -23.75 17.12 -50.03
C SER A 617 -24.56 16.29 -51.04
N LEU A 618 -23.96 15.89 -52.17
CA LEU A 618 -24.59 15.08 -53.21
C LEU A 618 -24.06 13.63 -53.24
N SER A 619 -23.04 13.34 -52.42
CA SER A 619 -22.36 12.06 -52.36
C SER A 619 -22.50 11.47 -50.96
N ILE A 620 -22.82 10.18 -50.91
CA ILE A 620 -22.83 9.44 -49.66
C ILE A 620 -21.61 8.51 -49.62
N CYS A 621 -21.01 8.38 -48.45
CA CYS A 621 -19.99 7.36 -48.27
C CYS A 621 -20.62 5.98 -48.41
N THR A 622 -20.25 5.26 -49.46
CA THR A 622 -20.85 3.98 -49.84
C THR A 622 -19.93 2.84 -49.44
N GLN A 623 -20.43 1.94 -48.59
CA GLN A 623 -19.69 0.76 -48.15
C GLN A 623 -19.67 -0.31 -49.25
N VAL A 624 -18.49 -0.83 -49.57
CA VAL A 624 -18.32 -1.92 -50.55
C VAL A 624 -17.96 -3.21 -49.82
N ALA A 625 -18.85 -4.22 -49.90
CA ALA A 625 -18.60 -5.52 -49.30
C ALA A 625 -17.31 -6.15 -49.87
N GLY A 626 -16.29 -6.28 -49.01
CA GLY A 626 -14.97 -6.80 -49.40
C GLY A 626 -14.07 -5.85 -50.21
N GLY A 627 -14.52 -4.63 -50.53
CA GLY A 627 -13.76 -3.61 -51.27
C GLY A 627 -13.33 -2.41 -50.42
N SER A 628 -12.72 -1.41 -51.06
CA SER A 628 -12.53 -0.07 -50.49
C SER A 628 -13.82 0.74 -50.64
N ASP A 629 -14.25 1.38 -49.57
CA ASP A 629 -15.40 2.29 -49.60
C ASP A 629 -15.04 3.56 -50.39
N TYR A 630 -16.04 4.29 -50.88
CA TYR A 630 -15.80 5.51 -51.66
C TYR A 630 -16.93 6.52 -51.47
N CYS A 631 -16.65 7.81 -51.68
CA CYS A 631 -17.69 8.82 -51.83
C CYS A 631 -18.29 8.71 -53.24
N GLY A 632 -19.53 8.23 -53.32
CA GLY A 632 -20.25 8.06 -54.58
C GLY A 632 -21.50 8.92 -54.60
N VAL A 633 -21.84 9.48 -55.77
CA VAL A 633 -23.17 10.02 -55.99
C VAL A 633 -24.18 8.88 -55.87
N SER A 634 -25.10 8.98 -54.92
CA SER A 634 -26.19 8.01 -54.77
C SER A 634 -27.09 8.16 -55.99
N ASN A 635 -26.92 7.26 -56.96
CA ASN A 635 -27.80 7.15 -58.12
C ASN A 635 -28.93 6.14 -57.87
N ASP A 636 -28.89 5.43 -56.74
CA ASP A 636 -29.91 4.45 -56.38
C ASP A 636 -31.07 5.15 -55.68
N CYS A 637 -32.15 5.33 -56.45
CA CYS A 637 -33.48 5.63 -55.93
C CYS A 637 -34.12 4.42 -55.24
N GLU A 638 -33.33 3.43 -54.85
CA GLU A 638 -33.80 2.22 -54.17
C GLU A 638 -33.93 2.50 -52.68
N CYS A 639 -35.05 2.05 -52.10
CA CYS A 639 -35.30 2.22 -50.68
C CYS A 639 -34.37 1.37 -49.82
N VAL A 640 -33.66 2.00 -48.89
CA VAL A 640 -32.92 1.30 -47.85
C VAL A 640 -33.84 1.09 -46.64
N GLY A 641 -34.73 0.10 -46.70
CA GLY A 641 -35.61 -0.27 -45.57
C GLY A 641 -37.00 -0.77 -45.97
N GLN A 642 -37.72 -1.35 -45.01
CA GLN A 642 -39.14 -1.68 -45.15
C GLN A 642 -39.99 -0.60 -44.49
N GLY A 643 -40.93 -0.03 -45.25
CA GLY A 643 -41.86 0.98 -44.74
C GLY A 643 -42.05 2.17 -45.70
N PRO A 644 -42.95 3.10 -45.34
CA PRO A 644 -43.13 4.35 -46.06
C PRO A 644 -42.00 5.34 -45.73
N THR A 645 -41.40 5.93 -46.77
CA THR A 645 -40.38 6.99 -46.65
C THR A 645 -40.80 8.22 -47.45
N CYS A 646 -40.57 9.42 -46.92
CA CYS A 646 -40.88 10.66 -47.64
C CYS A 646 -39.93 10.89 -48.83
N SER A 647 -40.45 11.45 -49.92
CA SER A 647 -39.72 11.68 -51.18
C SER A 647 -38.51 12.61 -51.06
N ASP A 648 -38.47 13.44 -50.01
CA ASP A 648 -37.38 14.37 -49.69
C ASP A 648 -36.16 13.67 -49.09
N GLN A 649 -36.28 12.39 -48.71
CA GLN A 649 -35.15 11.56 -48.28
C GLN A 649 -34.42 10.89 -49.45
N PHE A 650 -34.85 11.14 -50.70
CA PHE A 650 -34.19 10.63 -51.91
C PHE A 650 -33.35 11.73 -52.59
N PRO A 651 -32.25 11.37 -53.28
CA PRO A 651 -31.41 12.32 -53.99
C PRO A 651 -32.17 13.12 -55.07
N PRO A 652 -31.75 14.36 -55.41
CA PRO A 652 -32.38 15.24 -56.41
C PRO A 652 -32.51 14.70 -57.85
N GLY A 653 -32.11 13.46 -58.14
CA GLY A 653 -32.26 12.80 -59.44
C GLY A 653 -33.38 11.74 -59.49
N CYS A 654 -33.98 11.41 -58.35
CA CYS A 654 -35.06 10.45 -58.25
C CYS A 654 -36.37 11.17 -58.56
N ASN A 655 -36.99 10.87 -59.71
CA ASN A 655 -38.24 11.49 -60.20
C ASN A 655 -39.48 11.19 -59.32
N TYR A 656 -39.38 11.29 -58.01
CA TYR A 656 -40.50 11.24 -57.08
C TYR A 656 -41.18 12.60 -57.01
N THR A 657 -42.50 12.60 -56.86
CA THR A 657 -43.24 13.84 -56.70
C THR A 657 -42.86 14.46 -55.35
N ALA A 658 -42.49 15.74 -55.34
CA ALA A 658 -42.13 16.42 -54.09
C ALA A 658 -43.25 16.29 -53.05
N ASN A 659 -42.89 16.03 -51.79
CA ASN A 659 -43.78 15.81 -50.65
C ASN A 659 -44.71 14.58 -50.78
N SER A 660 -44.23 13.50 -51.41
CA SER A 660 -44.99 12.24 -51.50
C SER A 660 -44.40 11.14 -50.62
N LEU A 661 -45.26 10.23 -50.15
CA LEU A 661 -44.88 9.05 -49.39
C LEU A 661 -44.56 7.90 -50.37
N VAL A 662 -43.36 7.35 -50.32
CA VAL A 662 -42.88 6.24 -51.16
C VAL A 662 -42.95 4.94 -50.35
N LEU A 663 -43.75 3.96 -50.81
CA LEU A 663 -43.85 2.64 -50.18
C LEU A 663 -42.91 1.62 -50.83
N CYS A 664 -41.97 1.14 -50.03
CA CYS A 664 -40.95 0.17 -50.43
C CYS A 664 -41.46 -1.24 -50.04
N PRO A 665 -42.10 -2.00 -50.96
CA PRO A 665 -41.41 -2.76 -52.00
C PRO A 665 -42.18 -2.89 -53.34
N ASN A 666 -43.09 -1.95 -53.70
CA ASN A 666 -43.88 -2.01 -54.95
C ASN A 666 -44.05 -0.66 -55.68
N HIS A 667 -43.15 0.31 -55.45
CA HIS A 667 -43.01 1.57 -56.22
C HIS A 667 -44.32 2.30 -56.59
N THR A 668 -45.32 2.31 -55.72
CA THR A 668 -46.56 3.04 -55.95
C THR A 668 -46.59 4.27 -55.06
N ALA A 669 -46.47 5.46 -55.65
CA ALA A 669 -46.69 6.72 -54.93
C ALA A 669 -48.16 6.82 -54.53
N ILE A 670 -48.43 7.16 -53.26
CA ILE A 670 -49.78 7.39 -52.76
C ILE A 670 -49.85 8.83 -52.23
N THR A 671 -51.04 9.43 -52.40
CA THR A 671 -51.63 10.70 -51.90
C THR A 671 -50.79 11.53 -50.90
N PRO A 672 -50.81 12.88 -50.97
CA PRO A 672 -49.92 13.76 -50.21
C PRO A 672 -49.91 13.52 -48.69
N CYS A 673 -48.71 13.64 -48.11
CA CYS A 673 -48.52 13.69 -46.67
C CYS A 673 -49.34 14.86 -46.09
N PRO A 674 -50.14 14.65 -45.03
CA PRO A 674 -50.74 15.76 -44.31
C PRO A 674 -49.62 16.61 -43.71
N GLU A 675 -49.77 17.94 -43.80
CA GLU A 675 -48.80 18.94 -43.33
C GLU A 675 -48.22 18.60 -41.95
N GLY A 676 -46.90 18.42 -41.90
CA GLY A 676 -46.12 18.08 -40.72
C GLY A 676 -44.79 17.48 -41.10
#